data_AF-A0A1G6ZB33-F1
#
_entry.id   AF-A0A1G6ZB33-F1
#
_cell.length_a   1.000
_cell.length_b   1.000
_cell.length_c   1.000
_cell.angle_alpha   90.00
_cell.angle_beta   90.00
_cell.angle_gamma   90.00
#
_symmetry.space_group_name_H-M   'P 1'
#
loop_
_entity.id
_entity.type
_entity.pdbx_description
1 polymer ?
#
loop_
_entity_poly.entity_id
_entity_poly.type
_entity_poly.pdbx_seq_one_letter_code
_entity_poly.pdbx_strand_id
1 'polypeptide(L)'
;MKSTTFNYSLLAVGVAAVMGVSTGANAATPANAVTAGAAPINNVATASYSIAGVSQPSVTSNTVTVNVSETANFALTSTVDDGSIGDDTAINQTATPGGTTTFTHNLTNTGNVTDTYTINTTGNDSSLVTATPDYALGTAPVTFTIVQADGTPLTDAQVTALGTQAQTGTLTNGGTIRLQPGTRANLSYEAATPDDSNGNDKGVGTLTATSTFFTANNAPGATLVNENQTIVRLPTFKIVKTATSTVDLTVANPQIAYSIVVTNAITDYSAAATDIVIRDVLPVGLSLPNGTASDVTVTGGAGTATISTVGTRQAIDVAVANLAVGASRTITFTVNVDRDQFTSANSSVTNNAEVYDKFVGPVSPLPANPVLGTDYDILDSTDSTIGVTRVPDDAGEGNGAGIDSPGVTNFTRRAVVVSNPTTREIPPASGTASQATHSTLITNSGQDGEGTNANPLTFTIADGGNNGAVRPVTGPVSATYTPPGNGAPVTITLQPTVAGGNTYTLNGTTLPTAQFPNGIAPGGTLAINYKVSSGNVAAPATVADAAAVGSTETSVVTLTPAGINAPAATTVTDTTNVRGLTLVKSQALDATCSSTVAASTFIQTAIDAKPDQCVIYRIQATNTSSAALGFNLNDLTISDLLSNFSAGADLVAGSPATSATASSTAGIASTTSTAVLGTNYTLVPQGVGTLTFKIKIKNAR
;
A
#
# COMPACT_ATOMS: atom_id res chain seq x y z
N MET A 1 -59.83 5.19 15.06
CA MET A 1 -59.57 5.74 13.70
C MET A 1 -58.96 4.63 12.86
N LYS A 2 -59.26 4.52 11.55
CA LYS A 2 -58.89 3.36 10.72
C LYS A 2 -57.76 3.65 9.74
N SER A 3 -57.03 2.60 9.39
CA SER A 3 -55.97 2.54 8.37
C SER A 3 -56.46 2.92 6.97
N THR A 4 -55.57 3.51 6.17
CA THR A 4 -55.20 2.98 4.83
C THR A 4 -53.74 3.32 4.49
N THR A 5 -52.89 2.30 4.59
CA THR A 5 -51.88 1.89 3.58
C THR A 5 -51.49 2.87 2.46
N PHE A 6 -50.19 3.12 2.32
CA PHE A 6 -49.54 3.35 1.01
C PHE A 6 -48.83 2.06 0.59
N ASN A 7 -48.94 1.68 -0.70
CA ASN A 7 -48.34 0.46 -1.24
C ASN A 7 -47.03 0.76 -2.00
N TYR A 8 -46.17 -0.25 -2.10
CA TYR A 8 -44.88 -0.21 -2.76
C TYR A 8 -44.97 -0.14 -4.30
N SER A 9 -43.91 0.41 -4.92
CA SER A 9 -43.46 0.11 -6.28
C SER A 9 -41.94 0.13 -6.30
N LEU A 10 -41.29 -0.90 -6.86
CA LEU A 10 -39.84 -1.08 -6.84
C LEU A 10 -39.17 -0.51 -8.09
N LEU A 11 -37.89 -0.12 -7.95
CA LEU A 11 -36.85 -0.50 -8.91
C LEU A 11 -35.51 -0.67 -8.16
N ALA A 12 -34.71 -1.67 -8.54
CA ALA A 12 -33.53 -2.09 -7.79
C ALA A 12 -32.20 -1.56 -8.36
N VAL A 13 -31.22 -1.38 -7.48
CA VAL A 13 -29.79 -1.23 -7.79
C VAL A 13 -29.03 -1.94 -6.66
N GLY A 14 -28.15 -2.88 -7.01
CA GLY A 14 -27.44 -3.67 -6.02
C GLY A 14 -26.25 -2.92 -5.44
N VAL A 15 -26.24 -2.72 -4.13
CA VAL A 15 -25.10 -2.13 -3.41
C VAL A 15 -24.18 -3.24 -2.93
N ALA A 16 -23.02 -3.38 -3.59
CA ALA A 16 -21.92 -4.18 -3.06
C ALA A 16 -21.29 -3.44 -1.86
N ALA A 17 -21.78 -3.74 -0.66
CA ALA A 17 -21.31 -3.14 0.59
C ALA A 17 -19.94 -3.71 1.00
N VAL A 18 -18.86 -3.20 0.39
CA VAL A 18 -17.49 -3.42 0.86
C VAL A 18 -17.29 -2.65 2.16
N MET A 19 -17.63 -3.27 3.28
CA MET A 19 -17.24 -2.81 4.61
C MET A 19 -15.79 -3.25 4.86
N GLY A 20 -14.91 -2.30 5.15
CA GLY A 20 -13.47 -2.51 5.11
C GLY A 20 -12.95 -3.47 6.18
N VAL A 21 -12.15 -4.46 5.75
CA VAL A 21 -11.24 -5.21 6.62
C VAL A 21 -9.98 -4.36 6.82
N SER A 22 -9.56 -4.17 8.07
CA SER A 22 -8.30 -3.48 8.40
C SER A 22 -7.10 -4.32 7.94
N THR A 23 -6.13 -3.70 7.27
CA THR A 23 -4.92 -4.38 6.79
C THR A 23 -4.00 -4.76 7.95
N GLY A 24 -4.10 -5.99 8.43
CA GLY A 24 -3.26 -6.58 9.46
C GLY A 24 -3.58 -8.07 9.58
N ALA A 25 -2.69 -8.90 9.02
CA ALA A 25 -2.89 -10.33 8.73
C ALA A 25 -4.05 -10.65 7.76
N ASN A 26 -4.03 -11.84 7.14
CA ASN A 26 -4.90 -12.17 6.00
C ASN A 26 -5.90 -13.29 6.33
N ALA A 27 -7.15 -12.93 6.60
CA ALA A 27 -8.26 -13.86 6.56
C ALA A 27 -8.40 -14.50 5.16
N ALA A 28 -8.58 -15.82 5.08
CA ALA A 28 -8.64 -16.52 3.80
C ALA A 28 -10.04 -16.44 3.15
N THR A 29 -10.13 -15.98 1.89
CA THR A 29 -11.39 -15.53 1.24
C THR A 29 -11.48 -15.79 -0.30
N PRO A 30 -12.69 -16.10 -0.86
CA PRO A 30 -12.95 -16.15 -2.33
C PRO A 30 -13.55 -14.86 -3.01
N ALA A 31 -14.40 -14.99 -4.06
CA ALA A 31 -14.55 -14.00 -5.16
C ALA A 31 -15.95 -13.33 -5.51
N ASN A 32 -16.67 -13.74 -6.58
CA ASN A 32 -17.47 -12.83 -7.45
C ASN A 32 -18.92 -13.25 -7.84
N ALA A 33 -19.70 -12.32 -8.45
CA ALA A 33 -21.09 -12.51 -8.97
C ALA A 33 -21.39 -11.72 -10.30
N VAL A 34 -22.61 -11.82 -10.88
CA VAL A 34 -23.00 -11.27 -12.23
C VAL A 34 -24.49 -10.86 -12.33
N THR A 35 -24.88 -9.84 -13.14
CA THR A 35 -26.28 -9.41 -13.45
C THR A 35 -26.50 -8.81 -14.87
N ALA A 36 -27.72 -8.32 -15.22
CA ALA A 36 -28.15 -7.88 -16.58
C ALA A 36 -29.21 -6.72 -16.60
N GLY A 37 -29.69 -6.27 -17.78
CA GLY A 37 -30.58 -5.09 -17.99
C GLY A 37 -31.63 -5.16 -19.14
N ALA A 38 -32.23 -4.03 -19.58
CA ALA A 38 -33.44 -3.96 -20.45
C ALA A 38 -33.46 -2.83 -21.53
N ALA A 39 -34.54 -2.71 -22.35
CA ALA A 39 -34.51 -2.06 -23.69
C ALA A 39 -35.42 -0.81 -23.96
N PRO A 40 -34.84 0.40 -24.06
CA PRO A 40 -35.44 1.62 -24.65
C PRO A 40 -35.13 1.83 -26.16
N ILE A 41 -35.59 2.95 -26.74
CA ILE A 41 -35.10 3.48 -28.03
C ILE A 41 -34.09 4.60 -27.77
N ASN A 42 -32.90 4.50 -28.37
CA ASN A 42 -31.73 5.33 -28.10
C ASN A 42 -31.17 5.90 -29.42
N ASN A 43 -31.09 7.23 -29.57
CA ASN A 43 -30.39 7.85 -30.71
C ASN A 43 -29.08 8.55 -30.28
N VAL A 44 -28.02 8.33 -31.07
CA VAL A 44 -26.62 8.75 -30.86
C VAL A 44 -26.00 9.11 -32.22
N ALA A 45 -25.27 10.22 -32.30
CA ALA A 45 -24.39 10.55 -33.42
C ALA A 45 -22.95 10.09 -33.13
N THR A 46 -22.13 9.91 -34.17
CA THR A 46 -20.69 9.64 -34.03
C THR A 46 -19.86 10.65 -34.81
N ALA A 47 -18.60 10.86 -34.43
CA ALA A 47 -17.66 11.65 -35.23
C ALA A 47 -16.21 11.17 -35.09
N SER A 48 -15.55 10.91 -36.22
CA SER A 48 -14.15 10.45 -36.32
C SER A 48 -13.24 11.55 -36.85
N TYR A 49 -11.99 11.65 -36.40
CA TYR A 49 -11.04 12.70 -36.78
C TYR A 49 -9.58 12.26 -36.57
N SER A 50 -8.60 13.09 -36.98
CA SER A 50 -7.17 12.84 -36.81
C SER A 50 -6.43 14.00 -36.10
N ILE A 51 -5.35 13.68 -35.40
CA ILE A 51 -4.38 14.63 -34.83
C ILE A 51 -2.97 14.14 -35.16
N ALA A 52 -2.13 15.00 -35.73
CA ALA A 52 -0.73 14.68 -36.08
C ALA A 52 -0.55 13.39 -36.91
N GLY A 53 -1.52 13.04 -37.76
CA GLY A 53 -1.55 11.81 -38.55
C GLY A 53 -2.05 10.56 -37.80
N VAL A 54 -2.31 10.65 -36.50
CA VAL A 54 -2.89 9.57 -35.68
C VAL A 54 -4.40 9.70 -35.68
N SER A 55 -5.10 8.66 -36.17
CA SER A 55 -6.56 8.57 -36.07
C SER A 55 -6.99 8.58 -34.61
N GLN A 56 -8.04 9.34 -34.31
CA GLN A 56 -8.60 9.49 -32.98
C GLN A 56 -9.89 8.67 -32.85
N PRO A 57 -10.34 8.37 -31.61
CA PRO A 57 -11.60 7.67 -31.38
C PRO A 57 -12.80 8.33 -32.07
N SER A 58 -13.73 7.51 -32.54
CA SER A 58 -15.06 7.97 -32.92
C SER A 58 -15.82 8.43 -31.67
N VAL A 59 -15.95 9.74 -31.48
CA VAL A 59 -16.68 10.33 -30.35
C VAL A 59 -18.17 10.13 -30.58
N THR A 60 -18.84 9.46 -29.65
CA THR A 60 -20.30 9.37 -29.59
C THR A 60 -20.88 10.64 -28.95
N SER A 61 -22.05 11.06 -29.41
CA SER A 61 -22.82 12.10 -28.72
C SER A 61 -23.47 11.57 -27.44
N ASN A 62 -24.03 12.49 -26.66
CA ASN A 62 -25.09 12.16 -25.71
C ASN A 62 -26.22 11.34 -26.38
N THR A 63 -26.76 10.38 -25.63
CA THR A 63 -27.93 9.56 -25.99
C THR A 63 -29.22 10.20 -25.46
N VAL A 64 -30.37 9.82 -26.04
CA VAL A 64 -31.73 10.10 -25.51
C VAL A 64 -32.44 8.74 -25.22
N THR A 65 -32.81 8.37 -23.95
CA THR A 65 -32.36 7.09 -23.21
C THR A 65 -33.14 6.44 -21.97
N VAL A 66 -32.65 5.30 -21.28
CA VAL A 66 -32.98 4.56 -19.93
C VAL A 66 -31.79 3.72 -19.15
N ASN A 67 -31.92 2.63 -18.27
CA ASN A 67 -31.04 2.20 -17.04
C ASN A 67 -30.75 0.63 -16.60
N VAL A 68 -29.96 0.27 -15.49
CA VAL A 68 -29.95 -0.93 -14.44
C VAL A 68 -28.67 -1.91 -14.12
N SER A 69 -28.33 -2.39 -12.85
CA SER A 69 -27.36 -3.56 -12.40
C SER A 69 -27.09 -3.96 -10.83
N GLU A 70 -26.45 -5.15 -10.40
CA GLU A 70 -26.15 -5.74 -8.97
C GLU A 70 -24.96 -6.82 -8.68
N THR A 71 -24.48 -7.25 -7.41
CA THR A 71 -23.31 -8.26 -7.02
C THR A 71 -23.07 -8.79 -5.48
N ALA A 72 -22.22 -9.85 -5.08
CA ALA A 72 -21.89 -10.47 -3.66
C ALA A 72 -20.58 -11.43 -3.38
N ASN A 73 -20.16 -11.94 -2.12
CA ASN A 73 -18.91 -12.82 -1.73
C ASN A 73 -18.82 -13.81 -0.39
N PHE A 74 -17.66 -14.24 0.28
CA PHE A 74 -17.42 -15.28 1.44
C PHE A 74 -16.00 -15.31 2.30
N ALA A 75 -15.79 -15.94 3.54
CA ALA A 75 -14.51 -15.98 4.46
C ALA A 75 -14.22 -17.05 5.68
N LEU A 76 -12.96 -17.22 6.27
CA LEU A 76 -12.49 -17.95 7.58
C LEU A 76 -11.32 -17.23 8.39
N THR A 77 -11.18 -17.35 9.74
CA THR A 77 -10.03 -16.87 10.61
C THR A 77 -9.70 -17.65 11.94
N SER A 78 -8.58 -17.32 12.63
CA SER A 78 -8.16 -17.70 14.01
C SER A 78 -8.66 -16.73 15.11
N THR A 79 -8.57 -17.09 16.40
CA THR A 79 -8.95 -16.24 17.56
C THR A 79 -8.10 -16.37 18.84
N VAL A 80 -6.91 -16.99 18.78
CA VAL A 80 -5.96 -16.99 19.90
C VAL A 80 -5.25 -15.62 19.98
N ASP A 81 -4.93 -15.14 21.17
CA ASP A 81 -4.16 -13.91 21.37
C ASP A 81 -2.68 -14.23 21.63
N ASP A 82 -1.95 -14.50 20.54
CA ASP A 82 -0.50 -14.72 20.52
C ASP A 82 0.29 -13.48 20.04
N GLY A 83 -0.44 -12.40 19.71
CA GLY A 83 0.05 -11.22 19.00
C GLY A 83 -0.83 -10.82 17.80
N SER A 84 -1.57 -11.76 17.19
CA SER A 84 -2.30 -11.55 15.92
C SER A 84 -3.75 -12.10 15.91
N ILE A 85 -4.65 -11.53 16.72
CA ILE A 85 -6.07 -11.95 16.71
C ILE A 85 -6.71 -11.74 15.33
N GLY A 86 -7.08 -12.84 14.65
CA GLY A 86 -7.87 -12.82 13.41
C GLY A 86 -7.16 -13.36 12.16
N ASP A 87 -6.00 -13.98 12.30
CA ASP A 87 -5.16 -14.49 11.20
C ASP A 87 -5.35 -16.00 10.93
N ASP A 88 -4.32 -16.68 10.42
CA ASP A 88 -4.22 -18.13 10.20
C ASP A 88 -3.25 -18.85 11.18
N THR A 89 -2.85 -18.25 12.30
CA THR A 89 -1.88 -18.84 13.27
C THR A 89 -2.32 -18.77 14.75
N ALA A 90 -1.53 -19.42 15.63
CA ALA A 90 -1.64 -19.44 17.10
C ALA A 90 -0.37 -20.02 17.78
N ILE A 91 0.74 -19.28 17.80
CA ILE A 91 2.09 -19.81 18.13
C ILE A 91 2.56 -19.59 19.59
N ASN A 92 3.67 -20.24 19.96
CA ASN A 92 4.45 -20.02 21.21
C ASN A 92 3.73 -20.20 22.56
N GLN A 93 2.70 -21.03 22.64
CA GLN A 93 1.98 -21.30 23.89
C GLN A 93 2.88 -21.98 24.94
N THR A 94 3.03 -21.38 26.10
CA THR A 94 3.94 -21.90 27.14
C THR A 94 3.47 -23.26 27.65
N ALA A 95 4.35 -24.25 27.60
CA ALA A 95 4.10 -25.60 28.08
C ALA A 95 5.00 -25.92 29.28
N THR A 96 4.55 -26.84 30.12
CA THR A 96 5.40 -27.55 31.08
C THR A 96 5.41 -29.03 30.71
N PRO A 97 6.49 -29.78 31.00
CA PRO A 97 6.49 -31.21 30.77
C PRO A 97 5.28 -31.89 31.45
N GLY A 98 4.53 -32.70 30.70
CA GLY A 98 3.27 -33.33 31.12
C GLY A 98 2.00 -32.44 31.05
N GLY A 99 2.08 -31.24 30.46
CA GLY A 99 0.98 -30.26 30.39
C GLY A 99 0.02 -30.38 29.19
N THR A 100 -1.00 -29.51 29.15
CA THR A 100 -2.02 -29.42 28.07
C THR A 100 -2.37 -27.97 27.70
N THR A 101 -2.71 -27.73 26.44
CA THR A 101 -2.91 -26.40 25.82
C THR A 101 -4.17 -26.36 24.93
N THR A 102 -4.88 -25.22 24.89
CA THR A 102 -6.17 -25.04 24.19
C THR A 102 -6.08 -23.99 23.05
N PHE A 103 -6.83 -24.19 21.96
CA PHE A 103 -6.83 -23.33 20.75
C PHE A 103 -8.27 -22.96 20.27
N THR A 104 -8.45 -21.83 19.57
CA THR A 104 -9.78 -21.26 19.21
C THR A 104 -9.80 -20.52 17.84
N HIS A 105 -10.88 -20.64 17.04
CA HIS A 105 -10.99 -20.09 15.67
C HIS A 105 -12.45 -19.75 15.21
N ASN A 106 -12.68 -19.11 14.04
CA ASN A 106 -13.98 -18.64 13.49
C ASN A 106 -14.18 -18.87 11.96
N LEU A 107 -15.40 -19.19 11.48
CA LEU A 107 -15.77 -19.45 10.05
C LEU A 107 -17.06 -18.72 9.62
N THR A 108 -17.14 -18.03 8.45
CA THR A 108 -18.29 -17.13 8.11
C THR A 108 -18.77 -17.17 6.63
N ASN A 109 -20.09 -17.15 6.38
CA ASN A 109 -20.68 -17.00 5.02
C ASN A 109 -21.21 -15.56 4.76
N THR A 110 -20.83 -14.93 3.64
CA THR A 110 -21.17 -13.52 3.30
C THR A 110 -21.87 -13.31 1.94
N GLY A 111 -22.43 -14.37 1.33
CA GLY A 111 -23.12 -14.30 0.03
C GLY A 111 -24.64 -14.07 0.14
N ASN A 112 -25.37 -14.06 -0.98
CA ASN A 112 -26.84 -14.14 -0.98
C ASN A 112 -27.38 -15.58 -1.15
N VAL A 113 -26.53 -16.59 -1.00
CA VAL A 113 -26.83 -18.04 -1.07
C VAL A 113 -26.21 -18.82 0.10
N THR A 114 -26.73 -20.01 0.39
CA THR A 114 -26.35 -20.85 1.56
C THR A 114 -25.32 -21.92 1.18
N ASP A 115 -24.38 -22.23 2.09
CA ASP A 115 -23.26 -23.16 1.86
C ASP A 115 -22.97 -24.06 3.10
N THR A 116 -22.19 -25.12 2.92
CA THR A 116 -21.79 -26.11 3.92
C THR A 116 -20.27 -26.34 3.89
N TYR A 117 -19.68 -26.67 5.05
CA TYR A 117 -18.24 -26.78 5.25
C TYR A 117 -17.86 -28.07 5.99
N THR A 118 -16.64 -28.58 5.80
CA THR A 118 -16.06 -29.77 6.47
C THR A 118 -14.82 -29.38 7.28
N ILE A 119 -14.64 -29.88 8.51
CA ILE A 119 -13.61 -29.45 9.47
C ILE A 119 -12.68 -30.61 9.90
N ASN A 120 -11.35 -30.41 9.93
CA ASN A 120 -10.38 -31.42 10.38
C ASN A 120 -9.23 -30.85 11.23
N THR A 121 -8.66 -31.63 12.16
CA THR A 121 -7.38 -31.38 12.87
C THR A 121 -6.30 -32.38 12.47
N THR A 122 -5.02 -31.97 12.46
CA THR A 122 -3.88 -32.88 12.24
C THR A 122 -2.69 -32.59 13.17
N GLY A 123 -1.87 -33.62 13.42
CA GLY A 123 -0.65 -33.49 14.25
C GLY A 123 0.62 -33.15 13.47
N ASN A 124 0.59 -33.25 12.14
CA ASN A 124 1.65 -32.85 11.20
C ASN A 124 1.08 -32.97 9.77
N ASP A 125 1.18 -31.93 8.94
CA ASP A 125 0.77 -31.96 7.53
C ASP A 125 1.85 -31.38 6.61
N SER A 126 1.93 -31.93 5.41
CA SER A 126 2.75 -31.50 4.29
C SER A 126 2.53 -30.05 3.81
N SER A 127 1.46 -29.39 4.26
CA SER A 127 1.19 -27.97 4.01
C SER A 127 1.56 -27.02 5.16
N LEU A 128 2.22 -27.51 6.23
CA LEU A 128 2.80 -26.68 7.29
C LEU A 128 3.83 -25.71 6.71
N VAL A 129 3.90 -24.49 7.24
CA VAL A 129 4.71 -23.41 6.63
C VAL A 129 5.91 -23.00 7.49
N THR A 130 5.87 -23.17 8.83
CA THR A 130 6.79 -22.43 9.71
C THR A 130 7.83 -23.21 10.54
N ALA A 131 7.63 -24.50 10.85
CA ALA A 131 8.52 -25.21 11.79
C ALA A 131 8.74 -26.71 11.55
N THR A 132 9.90 -27.21 12.02
CA THR A 132 10.17 -28.64 12.22
C THR A 132 9.91 -28.98 13.70
N PRO A 133 9.02 -29.94 14.03
CA PRO A 133 8.68 -30.30 15.40
C PRO A 133 9.70 -31.25 16.07
N ASP A 134 9.90 -31.10 17.38
CA ASP A 134 10.49 -32.14 18.23
C ASP A 134 9.41 -33.14 18.70
N TYR A 135 8.15 -32.71 18.85
CA TYR A 135 6.98 -33.58 19.05
C TYR A 135 5.70 -33.09 18.33
N ALA A 136 4.71 -33.98 18.14
CA ALA A 136 3.47 -33.68 17.42
C ALA A 136 2.27 -33.47 18.37
N LEU A 137 1.42 -32.47 18.10
CA LEU A 137 0.25 -32.14 18.95
C LEU A 137 -0.95 -33.10 18.79
N GLY A 138 -0.90 -34.03 17.83
CA GLY A 138 -1.89 -35.10 17.66
C GLY A 138 -3.18 -34.68 16.94
N THR A 139 -4.27 -35.44 17.16
CA THR A 139 -5.60 -35.16 16.57
C THR A 139 -6.66 -35.11 17.68
N ALA A 140 -7.48 -34.06 17.68
CA ALA A 140 -8.48 -33.80 18.72
C ALA A 140 -9.90 -33.56 18.13
N PRO A 141 -10.98 -33.85 18.88
CA PRO A 141 -12.33 -33.42 18.53
C PRO A 141 -12.48 -31.90 18.69
N VAL A 142 -13.33 -31.28 17.87
CA VAL A 142 -13.50 -29.82 17.80
C VAL A 142 -14.88 -29.43 18.31
N THR A 143 -14.95 -28.63 19.37
CA THR A 143 -16.20 -28.03 19.85
C THR A 143 -16.62 -26.87 18.93
N PHE A 144 -17.93 -26.64 18.77
CA PHE A 144 -18.45 -25.56 17.90
C PHE A 144 -19.66 -24.83 18.47
N THR A 145 -19.88 -23.59 18.02
CA THR A 145 -21.07 -22.77 18.29
C THR A 145 -21.38 -21.83 17.13
N ILE A 146 -22.61 -21.86 16.61
CA ILE A 146 -23.07 -21.06 15.47
C ILE A 146 -23.81 -19.81 15.96
N VAL A 147 -23.44 -18.66 15.42
CA VAL A 147 -23.99 -17.32 15.74
C VAL A 147 -24.16 -16.50 14.46
N GLN A 148 -24.79 -15.33 14.55
CA GLN A 148 -24.79 -14.35 13.47
C GLN A 148 -23.37 -13.77 13.30
N ALA A 149 -23.05 -13.24 12.13
CA ALA A 149 -21.68 -12.81 11.80
C ALA A 149 -21.09 -11.77 12.78
N ASP A 150 -21.93 -10.94 13.42
CA ASP A 150 -21.51 -9.97 14.45
C ASP A 150 -21.12 -10.63 15.79
N GLY A 151 -21.76 -11.73 16.15
CA GLY A 151 -21.56 -12.50 17.39
C GLY A 151 -22.84 -12.74 18.18
N THR A 152 -23.99 -12.25 17.71
CA THR A 152 -25.28 -12.41 18.39
C THR A 152 -25.89 -13.79 18.14
N PRO A 153 -26.74 -14.33 19.05
CA PRO A 153 -27.48 -15.57 18.81
C PRO A 153 -28.31 -15.52 17.52
N LEU A 154 -28.51 -16.68 16.89
CA LEU A 154 -29.33 -16.82 15.70
C LEU A 154 -30.81 -16.51 15.99
N THR A 155 -31.50 -15.91 15.01
CA THR A 155 -32.95 -15.71 15.06
C THR A 155 -33.69 -17.02 14.76
N ASP A 156 -34.94 -17.17 15.25
CA ASP A 156 -35.76 -18.37 15.04
C ASP A 156 -35.89 -18.79 13.56
N ALA A 157 -35.89 -17.81 12.65
CA ALA A 157 -35.92 -18.05 11.21
C ALA A 157 -34.61 -18.65 10.67
N GLN A 158 -33.46 -18.15 11.14
CA GLN A 158 -32.14 -18.73 10.82
C GLN A 158 -32.00 -20.14 11.44
N VAL A 159 -32.42 -20.31 12.70
CA VAL A 159 -32.43 -21.63 13.37
C VAL A 159 -33.27 -22.64 12.58
N THR A 160 -34.49 -22.26 12.18
CA THR A 160 -35.35 -23.09 11.33
C THR A 160 -34.68 -23.43 9.99
N ALA A 161 -33.97 -22.47 9.39
CA ALA A 161 -33.31 -22.64 8.10
C ALA A 161 -31.91 -23.29 8.16
N LEU A 162 -31.38 -23.60 9.35
CA LEU A 162 -30.32 -24.60 9.54
C LEU A 162 -30.85 -26.04 9.44
N GLY A 163 -32.15 -26.26 9.58
CA GLY A 163 -32.78 -27.57 9.42
C GLY A 163 -32.52 -28.49 10.62
N THR A 164 -31.92 -29.66 10.37
CA THR A 164 -31.62 -30.67 11.41
C THR A 164 -30.26 -30.48 12.09
N GLN A 165 -29.52 -29.41 11.78
CA GLN A 165 -28.21 -29.15 12.34
C GLN A 165 -28.31 -28.48 13.72
N ALA A 166 -27.54 -28.97 14.69
CA ALA A 166 -27.43 -28.34 15.99
C ALA A 166 -26.69 -26.99 15.92
N GLN A 167 -27.08 -26.04 16.77
CA GLN A 167 -26.41 -24.73 16.87
C GLN A 167 -25.10 -24.80 17.67
N THR A 168 -24.94 -25.80 18.53
CA THR A 168 -23.73 -26.07 19.32
C THR A 168 -23.47 -27.56 19.37
N GLY A 169 -22.22 -27.96 19.64
CA GLY A 169 -21.88 -29.37 19.82
C GLY A 169 -20.39 -29.65 19.67
N THR A 170 -20.06 -30.90 19.39
CA THR A 170 -18.70 -31.37 19.13
C THR A 170 -18.66 -32.11 17.80
N LEU A 171 -17.79 -31.67 16.90
CA LEU A 171 -17.43 -32.40 15.69
C LEU A 171 -16.32 -33.42 16.03
N THR A 172 -16.51 -34.67 15.63
CA THR A 172 -15.37 -35.56 15.40
C THR A 172 -14.52 -35.01 14.26
N ASN A 173 -13.22 -35.34 14.24
CA ASN A 173 -12.34 -35.00 13.12
C ASN A 173 -12.96 -35.47 11.79
N GLY A 174 -13.15 -34.56 10.82
CA GLY A 174 -13.89 -34.81 9.57
C GLY A 174 -15.38 -34.46 9.59
N GLY A 175 -15.91 -33.81 10.64
CA GLY A 175 -17.31 -33.39 10.74
C GLY A 175 -17.68 -32.21 9.85
N THR A 176 -18.98 -31.97 9.63
CA THR A 176 -19.51 -30.91 8.74
C THR A 176 -20.43 -29.90 9.44
N ILE A 177 -20.50 -28.69 8.88
CA ILE A 177 -21.25 -27.55 9.43
C ILE A 177 -21.78 -26.63 8.31
N ARG A 178 -23.08 -26.33 8.32
CA ARG A 178 -23.79 -25.49 7.35
C ARG A 178 -23.96 -24.05 7.84
N LEU A 179 -23.70 -23.06 6.97
CA LEU A 179 -23.87 -21.63 7.26
C LEU A 179 -24.71 -20.93 6.18
N GLN A 180 -25.65 -20.12 6.62
CA GLN A 180 -26.46 -19.23 5.81
C GLN A 180 -25.75 -17.88 5.57
N PRO A 181 -26.20 -17.08 4.58
CA PRO A 181 -25.88 -15.66 4.48
C PRO A 181 -25.86 -14.94 5.84
N GLY A 182 -24.72 -14.34 6.19
CA GLY A 182 -24.56 -13.56 7.41
C GLY A 182 -24.45 -14.36 8.72
N THR A 183 -24.09 -15.65 8.65
CA THR A 183 -23.88 -16.50 9.85
C THR A 183 -22.44 -17.01 9.93
N ARG A 184 -21.97 -17.27 11.16
CA ARG A 184 -20.63 -17.79 11.46
C ARG A 184 -20.64 -18.91 12.49
N ALA A 185 -19.55 -19.66 12.58
CA ALA A 185 -19.30 -20.62 13.65
C ALA A 185 -17.96 -20.35 14.35
N ASN A 186 -17.95 -20.39 15.68
CA ASN A 186 -16.75 -20.37 16.52
C ASN A 186 -16.33 -21.83 16.82
N LEU A 187 -15.04 -22.13 16.95
CA LEU A 187 -14.45 -23.49 17.07
C LEU A 187 -13.37 -23.57 18.18
N SER A 188 -13.17 -24.73 18.82
CA SER A 188 -12.06 -24.94 19.81
C SER A 188 -11.67 -26.41 20.08
N TYR A 189 -10.39 -26.68 20.38
CA TYR A 189 -9.83 -27.99 20.77
C TYR A 189 -8.61 -27.90 21.73
N GLU A 190 -8.13 -29.05 22.24
CA GLU A 190 -7.00 -29.17 23.19
C GLU A 190 -5.90 -30.16 22.71
N ALA A 191 -4.64 -29.95 23.14
CA ALA A 191 -3.46 -30.79 22.84
C ALA A 191 -2.53 -30.95 24.08
N ALA A 192 -1.53 -31.83 24.02
CA ALA A 192 -0.69 -32.23 25.18
C ALA A 192 0.84 -32.18 24.91
N THR A 193 1.64 -32.14 25.99
CA THR A 193 3.12 -32.04 25.99
C THR A 193 3.79 -33.22 26.72
N PRO A 194 4.88 -33.82 26.20
CA PRO A 194 5.65 -34.91 26.85
C PRO A 194 6.28 -34.57 28.21
N ASP A 195 6.74 -35.58 28.96
CA ASP A 195 7.25 -35.44 30.34
C ASP A 195 8.78 -35.20 30.47
N ASP A 196 9.57 -35.47 29.42
CA ASP A 196 11.02 -35.65 29.50
C ASP A 196 11.88 -34.54 28.83
N SER A 197 11.26 -33.41 28.51
CA SER A 197 11.89 -32.30 27.78
C SER A 197 12.99 -31.55 28.52
N ASN A 198 13.99 -31.10 27.75
CA ASN A 198 15.01 -30.15 28.17
C ASN A 198 14.50 -28.70 28.03
N GLY A 199 15.37 -27.74 28.37
CA GLY A 199 15.18 -26.38 27.90
C GLY A 199 15.30 -26.30 26.37
N ASN A 200 14.40 -25.55 25.72
CA ASN A 200 14.28 -25.27 24.28
C ASN A 200 13.54 -26.29 23.35
N ASP A 201 12.87 -27.33 23.88
CA ASP A 201 12.10 -28.32 23.08
C ASP A 201 10.69 -27.83 22.63
N LYS A 202 10.18 -28.26 21.45
CA LYS A 202 8.96 -27.72 20.81
C LYS A 202 8.01 -28.75 20.15
N GLY A 203 6.71 -28.44 20.04
CA GLY A 203 5.73 -29.23 19.26
C GLY A 203 4.80 -28.42 18.33
N VAL A 204 4.13 -29.09 17.36
CA VAL A 204 3.35 -28.45 16.26
C VAL A 204 2.04 -29.21 15.87
N GLY A 205 1.02 -28.54 15.30
CA GLY A 205 -0.22 -29.14 14.71
C GLY A 205 -1.17 -28.15 14.00
N THR A 206 -2.23 -28.62 13.29
CA THR A 206 -3.12 -27.79 12.41
C THR A 206 -4.65 -28.01 12.55
N LEU A 207 -5.44 -27.06 12.03
CA LEU A 207 -6.91 -27.12 11.81
C LEU A 207 -7.25 -26.69 10.36
N THR A 208 -8.34 -27.22 9.76
CA THR A 208 -8.77 -26.92 8.37
C THR A 208 -10.29 -26.77 8.20
N ALA A 209 -10.75 -26.07 7.15
CA ALA A 209 -12.16 -25.97 6.74
C ALA A 209 -12.38 -25.99 5.21
N THR A 210 -13.36 -26.74 4.68
CA THR A 210 -13.61 -26.92 3.22
C THR A 210 -15.08 -26.70 2.78
N SER A 211 -15.35 -25.75 1.87
CA SER A 211 -16.67 -25.35 1.31
C SER A 211 -17.26 -26.30 0.25
N THR A 212 -18.58 -26.52 0.28
CA THR A 212 -19.33 -27.29 -0.74
C THR A 212 -19.70 -26.48 -2.00
N PHE A 213 -20.17 -25.24 -1.85
CA PHE A 213 -20.60 -24.39 -2.96
C PHE A 213 -19.41 -23.96 -3.81
N PHE A 214 -18.27 -23.64 -3.18
CA PHE A 214 -17.03 -23.38 -3.90
C PHE A 214 -16.43 -24.67 -4.47
N THR A 215 -16.49 -25.82 -3.80
CA THR A 215 -16.13 -27.11 -4.44
C THR A 215 -16.91 -27.35 -5.74
N ALA A 216 -18.19 -26.99 -5.79
CA ALA A 216 -19.04 -27.19 -6.98
C ALA A 216 -18.87 -26.12 -8.09
N ASN A 217 -18.49 -24.88 -7.76
CA ASN A 217 -18.50 -23.75 -8.71
C ASN A 217 -17.13 -23.07 -8.92
N ASN A 218 -16.16 -23.24 -8.02
CA ASN A 218 -14.80 -22.69 -8.10
C ASN A 218 -13.83 -23.48 -7.18
N ALA A 219 -13.60 -24.76 -7.50
CA ALA A 219 -12.93 -25.73 -6.61
C ALA A 219 -11.56 -25.30 -6.02
N PRO A 220 -10.67 -24.56 -6.71
CA PRO A 220 -9.38 -24.15 -6.14
C PRO A 220 -9.48 -23.25 -4.90
N GLY A 221 -10.61 -22.57 -4.69
CA GLY A 221 -10.84 -21.70 -3.52
C GLY A 221 -11.63 -22.36 -2.39
N ALA A 222 -11.66 -23.70 -2.32
CA ALA A 222 -12.58 -24.42 -1.44
C ALA A 222 -12.07 -24.66 0.00
N THR A 223 -10.75 -24.73 0.26
CA THR A 223 -10.17 -25.14 1.55
C THR A 223 -9.24 -24.09 2.15
N LEU A 224 -9.27 -23.94 3.49
CA LEU A 224 -8.55 -22.93 4.29
C LEU A 224 -7.96 -23.62 5.57
N VAL A 225 -6.85 -23.13 6.17
CA VAL A 225 -5.96 -23.86 7.12
C VAL A 225 -5.32 -22.95 8.19
N ASN A 226 -5.09 -23.43 9.44
CA ASN A 226 -4.41 -22.74 10.57
C ASN A 226 -3.35 -23.61 11.34
N GLU A 227 -2.35 -23.04 12.08
CA GLU A 227 -1.15 -23.70 12.72
C GLU A 227 -0.81 -23.28 14.22
N ASN A 228 -0.10 -24.11 15.07
CA ASN A 228 0.03 -23.96 16.57
C ASN A 228 1.38 -24.48 17.26
N GLN A 229 2.03 -23.86 18.33
CA GLN A 229 3.45 -24.18 18.89
C GLN A 229 3.84 -23.95 20.44
N THR A 230 5.07 -24.30 21.02
CA THR A 230 5.51 -24.37 22.52
C THR A 230 7.04 -24.18 23.01
N ILE A 231 7.46 -24.06 24.35
CA ILE A 231 8.90 -23.95 24.98
C ILE A 231 9.18 -23.99 26.60
N VAL A 232 10.43 -24.13 27.23
CA VAL A 232 10.84 -24.35 28.75
C VAL A 232 12.30 -23.89 29.32
N ARG A 233 12.69 -23.60 30.65
CA ARG A 233 13.99 -22.89 31.17
C ARG A 233 14.74 -23.06 32.62
N LEU A 234 16.13 -22.88 32.87
CA LEU A 234 17.00 -22.67 34.20
C LEU A 234 18.68 -22.56 34.30
N PRO A 235 19.47 -21.60 35.01
CA PRO A 235 20.89 -20.81 34.99
C PRO A 235 21.84 -19.86 33.99
N THR A 236 21.85 -18.46 33.76
CA THR A 236 22.82 -17.57 32.85
C THR A 236 22.78 -15.94 32.89
N PHE A 237 23.82 -15.09 32.47
CA PHE A 237 23.93 -13.53 32.30
C PHE A 237 23.99 -12.92 30.83
N LYS A 238 23.72 -11.59 30.60
CA LYS A 238 23.83 -10.83 29.29
C LYS A 238 23.89 -9.26 29.39
N ILE A 239 24.73 -8.54 28.61
CA ILE A 239 24.80 -7.05 28.52
C ILE A 239 24.35 -6.48 27.15
N VAL A 240 23.11 -5.97 27.09
CA VAL A 240 22.65 -5.21 25.90
C VAL A 240 22.81 -3.70 26.14
N LYS A 241 23.90 -3.10 25.65
CA LYS A 241 24.03 -1.64 25.57
C LYS A 241 23.49 -1.12 24.24
N THR A 242 22.32 -0.50 24.30
CA THR A 242 21.77 0.25 23.16
C THR A 242 22.15 1.73 23.22
N ALA A 243 22.25 2.33 22.04
CA ALA A 243 22.35 3.76 21.80
C ALA A 243 21.28 4.18 20.79
N THR A 244 21.01 5.47 20.65
CA THR A 244 20.41 6.02 19.43
C THR A 244 21.33 5.70 18.24
N SER A 245 21.02 4.65 17.49
CA SER A 245 21.93 4.04 16.51
C SER A 245 22.36 4.99 15.38
N THR A 246 21.55 6.00 15.08
CA THR A 246 21.98 7.17 14.29
C THR A 246 21.23 8.42 14.71
N VAL A 247 21.98 9.50 14.96
CA VAL A 247 21.45 10.81 15.34
C VAL A 247 21.37 11.72 14.12
N ASP A 248 20.21 12.35 13.91
CA ASP A 248 20.05 13.40 12.91
C ASP A 248 20.57 14.74 13.43
N LEU A 249 21.65 15.23 12.79
CA LEU A 249 22.26 16.52 13.04
C LEU A 249 21.53 17.69 12.36
N THR A 250 20.35 17.51 11.73
CA THR A 250 19.48 18.67 11.41
C THR A 250 18.83 19.23 12.68
N VAL A 251 18.50 18.37 13.65
CA VAL A 251 17.86 18.70 14.94
C VAL A 251 18.66 19.76 15.70
N ALA A 252 17.96 20.70 16.35
CA ALA A 252 18.58 21.83 17.05
C ALA A 252 19.52 21.38 18.20
N ASN A 253 18.98 20.54 19.09
CA ASN A 253 19.68 19.93 20.23
C ASN A 253 19.67 18.40 20.07
N PRO A 254 20.58 17.82 19.26
CA PRO A 254 20.66 16.38 19.09
C PRO A 254 21.15 15.73 20.39
N GLN A 255 20.59 14.57 20.70
CA GLN A 255 20.88 13.80 21.90
C GLN A 255 20.98 12.32 21.55
N ILE A 256 21.80 11.58 22.29
CA ILE A 256 21.80 10.12 22.27
C ILE A 256 21.13 9.65 23.56
N ALA A 257 20.03 8.91 23.42
CA ALA A 257 19.51 8.08 24.49
C ALA A 257 20.33 6.78 24.54
N TYR A 258 20.93 6.49 25.70
CA TYR A 258 21.54 5.20 25.98
C TYR A 258 20.63 4.42 26.93
N SER A 259 20.54 3.11 26.70
CA SER A 259 19.98 2.17 27.66
C SER A 259 20.94 0.99 27.76
N ILE A 260 21.57 0.84 28.93
CA ILE A 260 22.31 -0.37 29.30
C ILE A 260 21.30 -1.29 29.98
N VAL A 261 21.05 -2.45 29.39
CA VAL A 261 20.19 -3.48 29.96
C VAL A 261 21.08 -4.67 30.32
N VAL A 262 21.53 -4.71 31.58
CA VAL A 262 22.21 -5.87 32.14
C VAL A 262 21.13 -6.83 32.60
N THR A 263 20.97 -7.94 31.89
CA THR A 263 19.97 -8.95 32.21
C THR A 263 20.68 -10.18 32.75
N ASN A 264 20.31 -10.61 33.96
CA ASN A 264 20.51 -12.00 34.31
C ASN A 264 19.47 -12.77 33.49
N ALA A 265 19.93 -13.49 32.46
CA ALA A 265 19.25 -13.76 31.21
C ALA A 265 17.93 -14.53 31.37
N ILE A 266 17.22 -14.77 30.26
CA ILE A 266 16.14 -15.77 30.18
C ILE A 266 16.53 -16.79 29.11
N THR A 267 17.65 -17.46 29.33
CA THR A 267 17.99 -18.65 28.56
C THR A 267 17.15 -19.82 29.04
N ASP A 268 17.10 -20.86 28.21
CA ASP A 268 16.45 -22.11 28.54
C ASP A 268 17.26 -22.92 29.57
N TYR A 269 18.35 -22.31 30.04
CA TYR A 269 18.96 -22.49 31.33
C TYR A 269 19.24 -21.10 32.01
N SER A 270 18.28 -20.35 32.63
CA SER A 270 18.53 -19.11 33.46
C SER A 270 18.22 -19.02 35.00
N ALA A 271 19.02 -18.25 35.82
CA ALA A 271 18.86 -18.03 37.30
C ALA A 271 19.49 -16.71 37.88
N ALA A 272 19.94 -16.62 39.15
CA ALA A 272 20.10 -15.37 39.95
C ALA A 272 21.54 -15.01 40.44
N ALA A 273 21.81 -13.72 40.72
CA ALA A 273 23.12 -13.12 41.10
C ALA A 273 23.00 -11.95 42.12
N THR A 274 24.13 -11.46 42.68
CA THR A 274 24.17 -10.49 43.82
C THR A 274 25.38 -9.54 43.85
N ASP A 275 25.21 -8.34 44.44
CA ASP A 275 26.27 -7.33 44.72
C ASP A 275 27.20 -6.91 43.56
N ILE A 276 26.62 -6.81 42.34
CA ILE A 276 27.31 -6.43 41.10
C ILE A 276 27.46 -4.91 40.95
N VAL A 277 28.42 -4.47 40.12
CA VAL A 277 28.58 -3.07 39.67
C VAL A 277 28.60 -3.01 38.15
N ILE A 278 27.89 -2.04 37.58
CA ILE A 278 27.78 -1.78 36.15
C ILE A 278 28.43 -0.43 35.85
N ARG A 279 29.29 -0.34 34.83
CA ARG A 279 30.08 0.85 34.49
C ARG A 279 29.87 1.28 33.03
N ASP A 280 29.95 2.59 32.78
CA ASP A 280 29.93 3.24 31.46
C ASP A 280 30.87 4.46 31.44
N VAL A 281 31.55 4.74 30.32
CA VAL A 281 32.47 5.90 30.22
C VAL A 281 32.20 6.69 28.94
N LEU A 282 31.56 7.85 29.05
CA LEU A 282 31.07 8.63 27.92
C LEU A 282 32.19 9.04 26.94
N PRO A 283 32.05 8.78 25.63
CA PRO A 283 32.97 9.25 24.59
C PRO A 283 33.14 10.77 24.51
N VAL A 284 34.22 11.20 23.84
CA VAL A 284 34.47 12.63 23.54
C VAL A 284 33.36 13.19 22.64
N GLY A 285 32.94 14.43 22.91
CA GLY A 285 31.81 15.08 22.23
C GLY A 285 30.43 14.75 22.82
N LEU A 286 30.37 13.88 23.84
CA LEU A 286 29.14 13.50 24.55
C LEU A 286 29.22 13.91 26.03
N SER A 287 28.08 14.30 26.62
CA SER A 287 28.00 14.71 28.03
C SER A 287 26.60 14.55 28.62
N LEU A 288 26.51 14.23 29.91
CA LEU A 288 25.25 14.25 30.67
C LEU A 288 24.71 15.70 30.78
N PRO A 289 23.40 15.94 30.59
CA PRO A 289 22.81 17.28 30.57
C PRO A 289 23.11 18.19 31.77
N ASN A 290 23.17 17.64 32.99
CA ASN A 290 23.53 18.39 34.20
C ASN A 290 24.89 17.94 34.79
N GLY A 291 25.46 16.82 34.33
CA GLY A 291 26.71 16.26 34.81
C GLY A 291 26.61 15.54 36.17
N THR A 292 25.42 15.02 36.52
CA THR A 292 25.10 14.54 37.87
C THR A 292 24.30 13.24 37.87
N ALA A 293 24.21 12.58 39.03
CA ALA A 293 23.50 11.31 39.15
C ALA A 293 22.00 11.39 38.83
N SER A 294 21.38 12.58 38.83
CA SER A 294 19.99 12.78 38.39
C SER A 294 19.80 12.74 36.87
N ASP A 295 20.88 12.73 36.08
CA ASP A 295 20.82 12.48 34.62
C ASP A 295 20.71 10.98 34.29
N VAL A 296 20.85 10.10 35.31
CA VAL A 296 20.86 8.64 35.17
C VAL A 296 19.71 8.04 35.96
N THR A 297 18.83 7.29 35.28
CA THR A 297 17.73 6.57 35.92
C THR A 297 18.05 5.08 35.97
N VAL A 298 17.99 4.49 37.16
CA VAL A 298 18.19 3.05 37.38
C VAL A 298 16.83 2.40 37.68
N THR A 299 16.48 1.34 36.96
CA THR A 299 15.18 0.66 37.07
C THR A 299 15.31 -0.87 37.06
N GLY A 300 14.20 -1.56 37.41
CA GLY A 300 14.12 -3.01 37.58
C GLY A 300 14.39 -3.50 39.02
N GLY A 301 14.92 -2.64 39.90
CA GLY A 301 15.18 -2.94 41.30
C GLY A 301 15.96 -1.80 41.98
N ALA A 302 16.43 -2.05 43.21
CA ALA A 302 17.29 -1.10 43.90
C ALA A 302 18.69 -1.07 43.27
N GLY A 303 19.17 0.14 42.97
CA GLY A 303 20.54 0.41 42.54
C GLY A 303 20.81 1.92 42.59
N THR A 304 22.08 2.29 42.81
CA THR A 304 22.48 3.69 43.02
C THR A 304 23.51 4.09 41.98
N ALA A 305 23.22 5.13 41.20
CA ALA A 305 24.17 5.71 40.26
C ALA A 305 25.08 6.74 40.94
N THR A 306 26.37 6.70 40.61
CA THR A 306 27.36 7.71 40.96
C THR A 306 28.10 8.16 39.70
N ILE A 307 28.33 9.47 39.57
CA ILE A 307 29.08 10.05 38.45
C ILE A 307 30.52 10.28 38.90
N SER A 308 31.47 9.78 38.11
CA SER A 308 32.90 9.93 38.29
C SER A 308 33.55 10.48 37.01
N THR A 309 34.87 10.67 37.00
CA THR A 309 35.61 11.15 35.82
C THR A 309 36.79 10.23 35.54
N VAL A 310 36.84 9.69 34.32
CA VAL A 310 37.96 8.86 33.83
C VAL A 310 38.72 9.69 32.80
N GLY A 311 39.88 10.21 33.21
CA GLY A 311 40.65 11.18 32.41
C GLY A 311 39.91 12.52 32.27
N THR A 312 39.39 12.81 31.08
CA THR A 312 38.54 13.98 30.79
C THR A 312 37.08 13.61 30.50
N ARG A 313 36.74 12.31 30.56
CA ARG A 313 35.43 11.76 30.22
C ARG A 313 34.59 11.53 31.48
N GLN A 314 33.29 11.83 31.41
CA GLN A 314 32.35 11.46 32.47
C GLN A 314 32.17 9.94 32.48
N ALA A 315 32.10 9.35 33.67
CA ALA A 315 31.82 7.94 33.88
C ALA A 315 30.62 7.76 34.81
N ILE A 316 29.87 6.68 34.58
CA ILE A 316 28.66 6.31 35.31
C ILE A 316 28.94 4.95 35.95
N ASP A 317 28.92 4.90 37.27
CA ASP A 317 29.06 3.67 38.06
C ASP A 317 27.70 3.39 38.75
N VAL A 318 27.16 2.17 38.63
CA VAL A 318 25.87 1.77 39.23
C VAL A 318 26.03 0.47 40.03
N ALA A 319 25.85 0.55 41.35
CA ALA A 319 25.89 -0.62 42.24
C ALA A 319 24.50 -1.27 42.38
N VAL A 320 24.43 -2.61 42.38
CA VAL A 320 23.20 -3.41 42.39
C VAL A 320 23.32 -4.60 43.34
N ALA A 321 22.56 -4.59 44.44
CA ALA A 321 22.68 -5.60 45.49
C ALA A 321 22.14 -7.01 45.12
N ASN A 322 21.18 -7.11 44.19
CA ASN A 322 20.59 -8.39 43.78
C ASN A 322 20.04 -8.28 42.35
N LEU A 323 20.29 -9.29 41.52
CA LEU A 323 19.72 -9.45 40.19
C LEU A 323 19.23 -10.90 39.98
N ALA A 324 17.93 -11.10 40.20
CA ALA A 324 17.27 -12.40 40.14
C ALA A 324 17.15 -12.99 38.71
N VAL A 325 16.67 -14.23 38.64
CA VAL A 325 16.33 -14.95 37.40
C VAL A 325 15.53 -14.09 36.44
N GLY A 326 16.02 -13.91 35.22
CA GLY A 326 15.33 -13.15 34.18
C GLY A 326 15.13 -11.66 34.48
N ALA A 327 15.67 -11.16 35.58
CA ALA A 327 15.52 -9.77 35.95
C ALA A 327 16.63 -8.94 35.27
N SER A 328 16.23 -7.82 34.69
CA SER A 328 17.15 -6.82 34.15
C SER A 328 17.40 -5.69 35.15
N ARG A 329 18.58 -5.08 35.06
CA ARG A 329 18.82 -3.70 35.48
C ARG A 329 18.91 -2.86 34.24
N THR A 330 18.02 -1.87 34.17
CA THR A 330 17.94 -0.95 33.05
C THR A 330 18.44 0.40 33.54
N ILE A 331 19.61 0.80 33.05
CA ILE A 331 20.24 2.09 33.31
C ILE A 331 20.01 2.95 32.06
N THR A 332 19.12 3.93 32.17
CA THR A 332 18.81 4.87 31.09
C THR A 332 19.37 6.25 31.40
N PHE A 333 20.03 6.83 30.41
CA PHE A 333 20.53 8.19 30.47
C PHE A 333 20.54 8.80 29.07
N THR A 334 20.35 10.11 29.01
CA THR A 334 20.46 10.89 27.77
C THR A 334 21.75 11.68 27.82
N VAL A 335 22.46 11.79 26.70
CA VAL A 335 23.61 12.68 26.55
C VAL A 335 23.36 13.72 25.47
N ASN A 336 23.87 14.94 25.68
CA ASN A 336 23.93 15.98 24.66
C ASN A 336 25.05 15.68 23.67
N VAL A 337 24.80 15.91 22.38
CA VAL A 337 25.77 15.75 21.29
C VAL A 337 26.32 17.13 20.91
N ASP A 338 27.64 17.33 21.03
CA ASP A 338 28.30 18.50 20.44
C ASP A 338 28.39 18.34 18.90
N ARG A 339 27.50 19.04 18.20
CA ARG A 339 27.36 19.00 16.73
C ARG A 339 28.63 19.40 15.98
N ASP A 340 29.50 20.19 16.60
CA ASP A 340 30.68 20.73 15.91
C ASP A 340 31.86 19.73 15.91
N GLN A 341 31.83 18.71 16.78
CA GLN A 341 32.74 17.55 16.70
C GLN A 341 32.39 16.62 15.52
N PHE A 342 31.15 16.65 15.04
CA PHE A 342 30.59 15.70 14.07
C PHE A 342 30.22 16.40 12.73
N THR A 343 31.16 17.19 12.21
CA THR A 343 30.99 18.01 11.00
C THR A 343 31.34 17.32 9.68
N SER A 344 31.93 16.11 9.75
CA SER A 344 32.26 15.29 8.57
C SER A 344 31.17 14.26 8.27
N ALA A 345 30.89 14.02 6.99
CA ALA A 345 29.95 12.99 6.54
C ALA A 345 30.38 11.58 6.98
N ASN A 346 29.42 10.73 7.36
CA ASN A 346 29.64 9.40 7.94
C ASN A 346 30.49 9.39 9.23
N SER A 347 30.42 10.45 10.05
CA SER A 347 31.01 10.43 11.38
C SER A 347 30.22 9.54 12.34
N SER A 348 30.91 8.95 13.33
CA SER A 348 30.31 8.01 14.29
C SER A 348 31.06 8.01 15.63
N VAL A 349 30.45 7.39 16.65
CA VAL A 349 30.98 7.27 18.00
C VAL A 349 30.50 5.96 18.64
N THR A 350 31.40 5.27 19.35
CA THR A 350 31.11 4.03 20.07
C THR A 350 31.22 4.26 21.57
N ASN A 351 30.23 3.80 22.34
CA ASN A 351 30.28 3.78 23.80
C ASN A 351 30.10 2.34 24.32
N ASN A 352 30.80 1.99 25.39
CA ASN A 352 30.87 0.64 25.96
C ASN A 352 30.44 0.68 27.43
N ALA A 353 29.78 -0.39 27.86
CA ALA A 353 29.53 -0.71 29.25
C ALA A 353 30.18 -2.04 29.66
N GLU A 354 30.47 -2.14 30.96
CA GLU A 354 31.16 -3.24 31.64
C GLU A 354 30.33 -3.68 32.86
N VAL A 355 30.35 -4.96 33.20
CA VAL A 355 29.74 -5.52 34.41
C VAL A 355 30.78 -6.27 35.21
N TYR A 356 30.81 -5.99 36.51
CA TYR A 356 31.72 -6.56 37.48
C TYR A 356 30.92 -7.31 38.55
N ASP A 357 31.26 -8.56 38.81
CA ASP A 357 30.65 -9.44 39.82
C ASP A 357 31.73 -10.26 40.56
N LYS A 358 31.39 -10.83 41.71
CA LYS A 358 32.26 -11.65 42.56
C LYS A 358 31.56 -12.92 43.02
N PHE A 359 32.31 -14.02 43.08
CA PHE A 359 31.76 -15.29 43.54
C PHE A 359 31.41 -15.27 45.04
N VAL A 360 32.10 -14.42 45.84
CA VAL A 360 31.84 -14.24 47.28
C VAL A 360 32.14 -12.80 47.72
N GLY A 361 31.11 -12.09 48.21
CA GLY A 361 31.24 -10.76 48.80
C GLY A 361 31.23 -9.61 47.77
N PRO A 362 31.03 -8.36 48.21
CA PRO A 362 30.67 -7.27 47.31
C PRO A 362 31.83 -6.76 46.45
N VAL A 363 31.48 -6.25 45.27
CA VAL A 363 32.36 -5.41 44.45
C VAL A 363 32.59 -4.06 45.15
N SER A 364 33.85 -3.66 45.27
CA SER A 364 34.25 -2.38 45.87
C SER A 364 34.01 -1.21 44.89
N PRO A 365 33.94 0.06 45.36
CA PRO A 365 33.93 1.22 44.48
C PRO A 365 35.12 1.19 43.51
N LEU A 366 34.81 1.05 42.22
CA LEU A 366 35.79 0.66 41.20
C LEU A 366 36.80 1.79 40.91
N PRO A 367 38.11 1.53 40.98
CA PRO A 367 39.13 2.50 40.57
C PRO A 367 39.07 2.76 39.06
N ALA A 368 39.81 3.77 38.58
CA ALA A 368 39.85 4.09 37.15
C ALA A 368 40.39 2.96 36.25
N ASN A 369 41.15 2.00 36.82
CA ASN A 369 41.59 0.77 36.15
C ASN A 369 41.43 -0.43 37.13
N PRO A 370 40.32 -1.20 37.09
CA PRO A 370 40.08 -2.33 37.99
C PRO A 370 40.90 -3.60 37.68
N VAL A 371 41.07 -4.48 38.68
CA VAL A 371 41.94 -5.68 38.61
C VAL A 371 41.22 -6.99 39.00
N LEU A 372 41.31 -8.01 38.13
CA LEU A 372 40.77 -9.36 38.36
C LEU A 372 41.34 -10.01 39.64
N GLY A 373 40.48 -10.70 40.38
CA GLY A 373 40.78 -11.34 41.67
C GLY A 373 41.00 -10.36 42.83
N THR A 374 40.83 -9.06 42.60
CA THR A 374 40.91 -7.99 43.62
C THR A 374 39.62 -7.19 43.65
N ASP A 375 39.27 -6.57 42.52
CA ASP A 375 38.10 -5.72 42.37
C ASP A 375 36.87 -6.52 41.87
N TYR A 376 37.08 -7.62 41.15
CA TYR A 376 36.05 -8.51 40.58
C TYR A 376 36.56 -9.94 40.40
N ASP A 377 35.67 -10.93 40.32
CA ASP A 377 36.00 -12.32 39.92
C ASP A 377 35.42 -12.70 38.54
N ILE A 378 34.33 -12.03 38.15
CA ILE A 378 33.70 -12.07 36.83
C ILE A 378 33.75 -10.64 36.29
N LEU A 379 34.24 -10.48 35.07
CA LEU A 379 34.07 -9.29 34.25
C LEU A 379 33.39 -9.72 32.96
N ASP A 380 32.42 -8.93 32.55
CA ASP A 380 31.66 -9.07 31.32
C ASP A 380 31.60 -7.69 30.62
N SER A 381 31.69 -7.64 29.29
CA SER A 381 31.94 -6.36 28.59
C SER A 381 31.44 -6.32 27.16
N THR A 382 30.89 -5.17 26.80
CA THR A 382 30.53 -4.82 25.41
C THR A 382 31.74 -4.38 24.55
N ASP A 383 32.96 -4.33 25.11
CA ASP A 383 34.20 -4.24 24.32
C ASP A 383 34.74 -5.66 24.08
N SER A 384 34.71 -6.12 22.82
CA SER A 384 35.14 -7.48 22.43
C SER A 384 36.65 -7.75 22.57
N THR A 385 37.43 -6.79 23.08
CA THR A 385 38.82 -7.02 23.52
C THR A 385 38.92 -7.42 25.00
N ILE A 386 37.79 -7.48 25.71
CA ILE A 386 37.63 -7.84 27.13
C ILE A 386 36.62 -9.00 27.21
N GLY A 387 36.90 -10.07 27.95
CA GLY A 387 36.10 -11.30 27.90
C GLY A 387 35.90 -12.01 29.24
N VAL A 388 34.86 -12.86 29.28
CA VAL A 388 34.31 -13.50 30.48
C VAL A 388 35.15 -14.63 31.07
N THR A 389 34.94 -14.92 32.36
CA THR A 389 35.56 -16.03 33.09
C THR A 389 34.52 -16.99 33.69
N ARG A 390 34.51 -18.24 33.21
CA ARG A 390 33.80 -19.43 33.76
C ARG A 390 32.34 -19.71 33.33
N VAL A 391 31.86 -19.10 32.24
CA VAL A 391 30.81 -19.70 31.39
C VAL A 391 31.51 -20.55 30.30
N PRO A 392 30.88 -21.56 29.65
CA PRO A 392 31.52 -22.26 28.53
C PRO A 392 31.95 -21.29 27.42
N ASP A 393 33.05 -21.61 26.74
CA ASP A 393 33.81 -20.68 25.89
C ASP A 393 32.95 -20.02 24.80
N ASP A 394 33.09 -18.70 24.61
CA ASP A 394 32.31 -17.95 23.63
C ASP A 394 32.84 -18.16 22.21
N ALA A 395 32.35 -19.23 21.58
CA ALA A 395 32.45 -19.47 20.15
C ALA A 395 31.20 -18.97 19.38
N GLY A 396 30.44 -18.05 19.98
CA GLY A 396 29.24 -17.42 19.42
C GLY A 396 27.94 -18.17 19.69
N GLU A 397 26.96 -17.46 20.27
CA GLU A 397 25.50 -17.72 20.30
C GLU A 397 25.00 -19.02 20.97
N GLY A 398 25.79 -20.10 21.04
CA GLY A 398 25.30 -21.45 21.33
C GLY A 398 24.93 -21.76 22.78
N ASN A 399 25.33 -20.92 23.75
CA ASN A 399 25.11 -21.14 25.18
C ASN A 399 24.41 -19.95 25.87
N GLY A 400 23.69 -19.13 25.11
CA GLY A 400 22.62 -18.29 25.64
C GLY A 400 23.01 -17.07 26.48
N ALA A 401 24.29 -16.93 26.88
CA ALA A 401 24.80 -15.64 27.36
C ALA A 401 24.44 -14.54 26.35
N GLY A 402 24.62 -14.85 25.07
CA GLY A 402 24.23 -14.01 23.96
C GLY A 402 25.20 -12.85 23.76
N ILE A 403 25.22 -12.29 22.56
CA ILE A 403 26.24 -11.30 22.19
C ILE A 403 26.07 -9.99 22.97
N ASP A 404 27.14 -9.56 23.64
CA ASP A 404 27.27 -8.23 24.23
C ASP A 404 27.56 -7.18 23.16
N SER A 405 26.70 -6.17 23.07
CA SER A 405 26.71 -5.20 21.98
C SER A 405 27.13 -3.81 22.44
N PRO A 406 28.19 -3.19 21.89
CA PRO A 406 28.52 -1.80 22.20
C PRO A 406 27.52 -0.82 21.58
N GLY A 407 27.28 0.29 22.27
CA GLY A 407 26.37 1.34 21.81
C GLY A 407 27.03 2.23 20.76
N VAL A 408 26.96 1.83 19.49
CA VAL A 408 27.42 2.63 18.34
C VAL A 408 26.35 3.61 17.88
N THR A 409 26.72 4.88 17.71
CA THR A 409 25.90 5.93 17.10
C THR A 409 26.62 6.46 15.85
N ASN A 410 25.92 6.49 14.72
CA ASN A 410 26.36 7.22 13.52
C ASN A 410 25.70 8.61 13.47
N PHE A 411 26.22 9.51 12.64
CA PHE A 411 25.67 10.85 12.45
C PHE A 411 25.34 11.13 10.98
N THR A 412 24.21 11.79 10.76
CA THR A 412 23.67 12.14 9.43
C THR A 412 23.16 13.58 9.44
N ARG A 413 23.18 14.29 8.31
CA ARG A 413 22.44 15.55 8.12
C ARG A 413 21.87 15.61 6.71
N ARG A 414 20.86 14.78 6.46
CA ARG A 414 20.21 14.63 5.14
C ARG A 414 19.11 15.67 4.95
N ALA A 415 19.02 16.22 3.74
CA ALA A 415 17.89 17.05 3.33
C ALA A 415 17.77 17.00 1.80
N VAL A 416 16.69 16.42 1.30
CA VAL A 416 16.45 16.27 -0.14
C VAL A 416 14.96 16.41 -0.43
N VAL A 417 14.61 17.14 -1.49
CA VAL A 417 13.22 17.44 -1.85
C VAL A 417 12.98 17.36 -3.36
N VAL A 418 11.76 17.01 -3.75
CA VAL A 418 11.25 17.11 -5.12
C VAL A 418 10.32 18.32 -5.29
N SER A 419 10.33 18.94 -6.47
CA SER A 419 9.69 20.24 -6.72
C SER A 419 9.43 20.50 -8.21
N ASN A 420 8.90 21.70 -8.54
CA ASN A 420 8.60 22.19 -9.89
C ASN A 420 7.46 21.43 -10.62
N PRO A 421 6.19 21.57 -10.19
CA PRO A 421 5.04 21.00 -10.90
C PRO A 421 4.79 21.68 -12.25
N THR A 422 4.35 20.93 -13.25
CA THR A 422 4.08 21.44 -14.61
C THR A 422 2.72 20.98 -15.16
N THR A 423 2.15 21.76 -16.08
CA THR A 423 0.85 21.48 -16.71
C THR A 423 0.97 21.36 -18.22
N ARG A 424 0.31 20.36 -18.81
CA ARG A 424 0.30 20.06 -20.26
C ARG A 424 -1.10 19.70 -20.75
N GLU A 425 -1.27 19.67 -22.07
CA GLU A 425 -2.45 19.14 -22.75
C GLU A 425 -2.04 17.99 -23.69
N ILE A 426 -2.94 17.02 -23.91
CA ILE A 426 -2.70 15.82 -24.72
C ILE A 426 -3.99 15.41 -25.50
N PRO A 427 -3.89 14.84 -26.72
CA PRO A 427 -5.04 14.23 -27.42
C PRO A 427 -5.62 13.02 -26.68
N PRO A 428 -6.82 12.50 -27.07
CA PRO A 428 -7.31 11.19 -26.62
C PRO A 428 -6.38 10.04 -26.96
N ALA A 429 -5.71 10.13 -28.11
CA ALA A 429 -4.73 9.19 -28.58
C ALA A 429 -3.45 9.89 -29.05
N SER A 430 -2.32 9.53 -28.45
CA SER A 430 -1.01 10.09 -28.76
C SER A 430 -0.11 9.06 -29.44
N GLY A 431 0.39 9.40 -30.63
CA GLY A 431 1.67 8.85 -31.11
C GLY A 431 2.86 9.57 -30.46
N THR A 432 4.08 9.08 -30.67
CA THR A 432 5.31 9.61 -30.04
C THR A 432 5.51 11.12 -30.24
N ALA A 433 5.13 11.66 -31.41
CA ALA A 433 5.22 13.10 -31.73
C ALA A 433 4.22 13.98 -30.96
N SER A 434 3.23 13.38 -30.30
CA SER A 434 2.14 14.04 -29.57
C SER A 434 2.11 13.73 -28.07
N GLN A 435 3.19 13.14 -27.53
CA GLN A 435 3.34 12.89 -26.10
C GLN A 435 3.69 14.19 -25.35
N ALA A 436 2.98 14.44 -24.24
CA ALA A 436 3.30 15.53 -23.33
C ALA A 436 4.67 15.29 -22.65
N THR A 437 5.35 16.36 -22.23
CA THR A 437 6.64 16.28 -21.53
C THR A 437 6.61 17.09 -20.24
N HIS A 438 6.85 16.42 -19.13
CA HIS A 438 6.88 16.99 -17.78
C HIS A 438 8.33 17.05 -17.27
N SER A 439 8.61 17.98 -16.36
CA SER A 439 9.95 18.26 -15.87
C SER A 439 9.91 18.64 -14.38
N THR A 440 10.48 17.78 -13.56
CA THR A 440 10.42 17.83 -12.09
C THR A 440 11.84 17.91 -11.52
N LEU A 441 12.06 18.67 -10.44
CA LEU A 441 13.40 18.97 -9.92
C LEU A 441 13.65 18.37 -8.52
N ILE A 442 14.65 17.51 -8.41
CA ILE A 442 15.23 17.02 -7.14
C ILE A 442 16.37 17.95 -6.72
N THR A 443 16.44 18.31 -5.43
CA THR A 443 17.50 19.15 -4.84
C THR A 443 18.05 18.52 -3.56
N ASN A 444 19.37 18.36 -3.44
CA ASN A 444 20.05 17.99 -2.18
C ASN A 444 20.55 19.28 -1.47
N SER A 445 20.10 19.51 -0.24
CA SER A 445 20.54 20.61 0.64
C SER A 445 21.15 20.12 1.97
N GLY A 446 21.40 18.82 2.12
CA GLY A 446 22.05 18.22 3.28
C GLY A 446 23.58 18.30 3.23
N GLN A 447 24.24 17.63 4.16
CA GLN A 447 25.70 17.42 4.17
C GLN A 447 26.11 16.08 3.53
N ASP A 448 25.20 15.11 3.48
CA ASP A 448 25.45 13.78 2.93
C ASP A 448 25.23 13.72 1.42
N GLY A 449 25.91 12.79 0.76
CA GLY A 449 25.65 12.44 -0.65
C GLY A 449 24.36 11.63 -0.77
N GLU A 450 23.45 12.07 -1.64
CA GLU A 450 22.15 11.45 -1.88
C GLU A 450 22.14 10.69 -3.21
N GLY A 451 21.40 9.59 -3.31
CA GLY A 451 21.50 8.70 -4.47
C GLY A 451 22.78 7.87 -4.47
N THR A 452 23.23 7.44 -3.29
CA THR A 452 24.38 6.54 -3.10
C THR A 452 23.89 5.12 -2.76
N ASN A 453 24.80 4.18 -2.48
CA ASN A 453 24.38 2.85 -2.01
C ASN A 453 23.91 2.85 -0.54
N ALA A 454 24.38 3.81 0.27
CA ALA A 454 23.97 3.97 1.68
C ALA A 454 22.74 4.88 1.83
N ASN A 455 22.68 5.94 1.02
CA ASN A 455 21.56 6.87 0.91
C ASN A 455 20.92 6.76 -0.48
N PRO A 456 20.30 5.62 -0.85
CA PRO A 456 19.62 5.51 -2.13
C PRO A 456 18.39 6.41 -2.15
N LEU A 457 18.14 7.05 -3.29
CA LEU A 457 16.85 7.66 -3.58
C LEU A 457 16.07 6.71 -4.47
N THR A 458 14.77 6.58 -4.27
CA THR A 458 13.87 6.06 -5.30
C THR A 458 12.90 7.16 -5.66
N PHE A 459 12.74 7.45 -6.95
CA PHE A 459 11.57 8.20 -7.40
C PHE A 459 10.64 7.29 -8.21
N THR A 460 9.35 7.40 -7.93
CA THR A 460 8.30 6.75 -8.72
C THR A 460 7.59 7.82 -9.52
N ILE A 461 7.44 7.60 -10.83
CA ILE A 461 6.57 8.42 -11.67
C ILE A 461 5.22 7.69 -11.70
N ALA A 462 4.43 7.91 -10.66
CA ALA A 462 3.14 7.26 -10.53
C ALA A 462 2.13 7.90 -11.48
N ASP A 463 1.33 7.05 -12.10
CA ASP A 463 0.02 7.41 -12.62
C ASP A 463 -0.88 7.80 -11.42
N GLY A 464 -1.50 8.99 -11.47
CA GLY A 464 -2.41 9.46 -10.43
C GLY A 464 -3.78 8.77 -10.44
N GLY A 465 -4.10 8.04 -11.52
CA GLY A 465 -5.27 7.17 -11.61
C GLY A 465 -6.61 7.87 -11.82
N ASN A 466 -6.63 9.15 -12.18
CA ASN A 466 -7.87 9.89 -12.49
C ASN A 466 -8.46 9.50 -13.87
N ASN A 467 -7.62 8.99 -14.77
CA ASN A 467 -7.93 8.50 -16.11
C ASN A 467 -6.82 7.54 -16.60
N GLY A 468 -6.98 6.24 -16.31
CA GLY A 468 -6.05 5.18 -16.73
C GLY A 468 -5.92 4.92 -18.25
N ALA A 469 -6.42 5.80 -19.13
CA ALA A 469 -6.07 5.86 -20.55
C ALA A 469 -5.07 6.99 -20.88
N VAL A 470 -4.63 7.75 -19.88
CA VAL A 470 -3.47 8.67 -19.90
C VAL A 470 -2.46 8.16 -18.87
N ARG A 471 -1.20 7.92 -19.25
CA ARG A 471 -0.19 7.40 -18.32
C ARG A 471 1.20 7.97 -18.59
N PRO A 472 2.05 8.12 -17.56
CA PRO A 472 3.49 8.24 -17.74
C PRO A 472 4.00 7.13 -18.67
N VAL A 473 4.87 7.48 -19.63
CA VAL A 473 5.52 6.51 -20.50
C VAL A 473 6.57 5.78 -19.68
N THR A 474 6.38 4.48 -19.52
CA THR A 474 7.35 3.60 -18.87
C THR A 474 8.57 3.38 -19.76
N GLY A 475 9.75 3.21 -19.15
CA GLY A 475 11.01 3.09 -19.88
C GLY A 475 12.04 4.17 -19.49
N PRO A 476 13.05 4.44 -20.34
CA PRO A 476 14.13 5.34 -19.96
C PRO A 476 13.69 6.81 -19.89
N VAL A 477 14.10 7.53 -18.84
CA VAL A 477 13.85 8.97 -18.68
C VAL A 477 15.14 9.78 -18.79
N SER A 478 15.03 11.04 -19.22
CA SER A 478 16.17 11.95 -19.37
C SER A 478 16.34 12.79 -18.11
N ALA A 479 17.51 12.73 -17.47
CA ALA A 479 17.79 13.48 -16.25
C ALA A 479 19.00 14.40 -16.43
N THR A 480 18.87 15.68 -16.08
CA THR A 480 19.96 16.67 -16.16
C THR A 480 20.43 17.05 -14.77
N TYR A 481 21.68 16.69 -14.45
CA TYR A 481 22.34 17.03 -13.20
C TYR A 481 23.10 18.34 -13.31
N THR A 482 22.93 19.23 -12.34
CA THR A 482 23.73 20.43 -12.17
C THR A 482 24.54 20.30 -10.86
N PRO A 483 25.87 20.16 -10.94
CA PRO A 483 26.72 20.13 -9.75
C PRO A 483 26.70 21.47 -8.99
N PRO A 484 26.97 21.46 -7.66
CA PRO A 484 27.11 22.68 -6.88
C PRO A 484 28.22 23.60 -7.42
N GLY A 485 28.14 24.90 -7.12
CA GLY A 485 29.19 25.87 -7.48
C GLY A 485 29.25 26.27 -8.95
N ASN A 486 28.14 26.13 -9.69
CA ASN A 486 28.05 26.37 -11.15
C ASN A 486 28.85 25.37 -12.00
N GLY A 487 28.88 24.09 -11.59
CA GLY A 487 29.40 23.02 -12.44
C GLY A 487 28.60 22.90 -13.75
N ALA A 488 29.27 22.49 -14.84
CA ALA A 488 28.61 22.31 -16.12
C ALA A 488 27.51 21.23 -16.04
N PRO A 489 26.26 21.51 -16.45
CA PRO A 489 25.19 20.52 -16.40
C PRO A 489 25.46 19.31 -17.31
N VAL A 490 25.16 18.11 -16.82
CA VAL A 490 25.30 16.85 -17.57
C VAL A 490 23.95 16.16 -17.68
N THR A 491 23.55 15.80 -18.90
CA THR A 491 22.34 15.00 -19.14
C THR A 491 22.70 13.52 -19.25
N ILE A 492 21.98 12.69 -18.50
CA ILE A 492 22.08 11.23 -18.48
C ILE A 492 20.71 10.61 -18.81
N THR A 493 20.71 9.34 -19.21
CA THR A 493 19.49 8.55 -19.36
C THR A 493 19.38 7.59 -18.18
N LEU A 494 18.34 7.73 -17.36
CA LEU A 494 18.04 6.81 -16.26
C LEU A 494 17.17 5.66 -16.76
N GLN A 495 17.56 4.44 -16.44
CA GLN A 495 16.74 3.24 -16.67
C GLN A 495 15.80 3.03 -15.49
N PRO A 496 14.57 2.54 -15.71
CA PRO A 496 13.70 2.09 -14.63
C PRO A 496 14.28 0.83 -13.98
N THR A 497 14.05 0.66 -12.67
CA THR A 497 14.59 -0.44 -11.85
C THR A 497 14.12 -1.82 -12.33
N VAL A 498 13.00 -1.88 -13.06
CA VAL A 498 12.58 -3.04 -13.87
C VAL A 498 12.32 -2.59 -15.31
N ALA A 499 12.62 -3.45 -16.29
CA ALA A 499 12.41 -3.14 -17.70
C ALA A 499 10.92 -2.85 -17.97
N GLY A 500 10.61 -1.67 -18.52
CA GLY A 500 9.22 -1.21 -18.72
C GLY A 500 8.51 -0.75 -17.44
N GLY A 501 9.24 -0.49 -16.35
CA GLY A 501 8.70 0.10 -15.12
C GLY A 501 8.62 1.63 -15.12
N ASN A 502 8.10 2.17 -14.02
CA ASN A 502 7.98 3.61 -13.70
C ASN A 502 8.69 4.02 -12.39
N THR A 503 9.43 3.08 -11.79
CA THR A 503 10.22 3.27 -10.58
C THR A 503 11.69 3.37 -10.96
N TYR A 504 12.41 4.36 -10.42
CA TYR A 504 13.79 4.66 -10.76
C TYR A 504 14.60 4.79 -9.47
N THR A 505 15.50 3.85 -9.23
CA THR A 505 16.45 3.91 -8.11
C THR A 505 17.69 4.69 -8.52
N LEU A 506 18.11 5.65 -7.70
CA LEU A 506 19.37 6.37 -7.80
C LEU A 506 20.32 5.84 -6.73
N ASN A 507 21.40 5.19 -7.16
CA ASN A 507 22.47 4.66 -6.32
C ASN A 507 23.79 4.63 -7.13
N GLY A 508 24.85 4.06 -6.55
CA GLY A 508 26.16 3.95 -7.20
C GLY A 508 26.26 2.97 -8.37
N THR A 509 25.17 2.30 -8.77
CA THR A 509 25.12 1.44 -9.98
C THR A 509 24.26 2.04 -11.09
N THR A 510 23.31 2.94 -10.76
CA THR A 510 22.45 3.62 -11.75
C THR A 510 22.88 5.04 -12.09
N LEU A 511 23.61 5.71 -11.19
CA LEU A 511 24.27 6.98 -11.48
C LEU A 511 25.71 6.76 -12.01
N PRO A 512 26.07 7.31 -13.17
CA PRO A 512 27.43 7.18 -13.72
C PRO A 512 28.51 7.74 -12.77
N THR A 513 29.41 6.87 -12.30
CA THR A 513 30.38 7.19 -11.23
C THR A 513 31.39 8.30 -11.58
N ALA A 514 31.66 8.54 -12.87
CA ALA A 514 32.50 9.65 -13.32
C ALA A 514 31.81 11.03 -13.22
N GLN A 515 30.48 11.06 -13.10
CA GLN A 515 29.66 12.26 -12.95
C GLN A 515 29.10 12.39 -11.51
N PHE A 516 28.89 11.27 -10.83
CA PHE A 516 28.30 11.16 -9.48
C PHE A 516 29.18 10.29 -8.56
N PRO A 517 30.47 10.63 -8.34
CA PRO A 517 31.39 9.78 -7.57
C PRO A 517 30.92 9.51 -6.13
N ASN A 518 30.13 10.42 -5.56
CA ASN A 518 29.46 10.28 -4.25
C ASN A 518 27.95 10.56 -4.37
N GLY A 519 27.32 10.19 -5.48
CA GLY A 519 25.91 10.51 -5.76
C GLY A 519 25.66 11.99 -6.13
N ILE A 520 24.44 12.46 -5.89
CA ILE A 520 24.04 13.87 -5.93
C ILE A 520 24.69 14.57 -4.73
N ALA A 521 25.71 15.38 -5.00
CA ALA A 521 26.47 16.08 -3.98
C ALA A 521 25.61 17.13 -3.23
N PRO A 522 25.97 17.49 -1.98
CA PRO A 522 25.44 18.66 -1.28
C PRO A 522 25.37 19.92 -2.16
N GLY A 523 24.17 20.52 -2.26
CA GLY A 523 23.90 21.68 -3.11
C GLY A 523 23.70 21.38 -4.60
N GLY A 524 23.72 20.11 -5.02
CA GLY A 524 23.44 19.67 -6.39
C GLY A 524 21.94 19.47 -6.68
N THR A 525 21.56 19.60 -7.95
CA THR A 525 20.16 19.42 -8.41
C THR A 525 20.05 18.49 -9.61
N LEU A 526 18.97 17.72 -9.70
CA LEU A 526 18.71 16.74 -10.76
C LEU A 526 17.29 16.95 -11.32
N ALA A 527 17.20 17.43 -12.57
CA ALA A 527 15.93 17.65 -13.26
C ALA A 527 15.52 16.39 -14.04
N ILE A 528 14.43 15.74 -13.62
CA ILE A 528 13.85 14.54 -14.23
C ILE A 528 12.84 14.94 -15.31
N ASN A 529 13.08 14.51 -16.55
CA ASN A 529 12.23 14.81 -17.71
C ASN A 529 11.62 13.50 -18.24
N TYR A 530 10.30 13.42 -18.22
CA TYR A 530 9.55 12.23 -18.62
C TYR A 530 8.40 12.56 -19.57
N LYS A 531 7.93 11.54 -20.28
CA LYS A 531 6.81 11.64 -21.22
C LYS A 531 5.52 11.16 -20.58
N VAL A 532 4.40 11.74 -21.01
CA VAL A 532 3.05 11.23 -20.73
C VAL A 532 2.37 10.95 -22.08
N SER A 533 1.65 9.84 -22.15
CA SER A 533 0.99 9.33 -23.34
C SER A 533 -0.48 9.00 -23.09
N SER A 534 -1.27 8.96 -24.15
CA SER A 534 -2.67 8.55 -24.17
C SER A 534 -2.94 7.62 -25.36
N GLY A 535 -4.02 6.84 -25.33
CA GLY A 535 -4.47 6.03 -26.49
C GLY A 535 -3.90 4.63 -26.62
N ASN A 536 -3.10 4.18 -25.65
CA ASN A 536 -2.26 2.98 -25.72
C ASN A 536 -1.16 3.08 -26.81
N VAL A 537 0.06 2.65 -26.49
CA VAL A 537 1.28 3.21 -27.13
C VAL A 537 1.68 2.51 -28.43
N ALA A 538 0.93 2.79 -29.51
CA ALA A 538 1.42 2.80 -30.90
C ALA A 538 0.33 3.37 -31.84
N ALA A 539 -0.86 2.78 -31.75
CA ALA A 539 -2.10 3.22 -32.36
C ALA A 539 -3.26 2.62 -31.54
N PRO A 540 -4.29 3.39 -31.17
CA PRO A 540 -5.48 2.83 -30.53
C PRO A 540 -6.18 1.91 -31.53
N ALA A 541 -6.30 0.62 -31.19
CA ALA A 541 -7.04 -0.32 -32.02
C ALA A 541 -8.56 -0.08 -31.90
N THR A 542 -9.01 0.49 -30.78
CA THR A 542 -10.42 0.72 -30.47
C THR A 542 -10.64 2.10 -29.83
N VAL A 543 -11.92 2.48 -29.67
CA VAL A 543 -12.31 3.66 -28.88
C VAL A 543 -12.09 3.49 -27.37
N ALA A 544 -11.88 2.26 -26.88
CA ALA A 544 -11.71 1.97 -25.45
C ALA A 544 -10.26 2.14 -24.96
N ASP A 545 -9.28 2.12 -25.86
CA ASP A 545 -7.86 2.33 -25.56
C ASP A 545 -7.52 3.80 -25.22
N ALA A 546 -8.47 4.72 -25.37
CA ALA A 546 -8.21 6.16 -25.51
C ALA A 546 -8.86 7.05 -24.46
N ALA A 547 -8.18 8.16 -24.19
CA ALA A 547 -8.49 9.04 -23.07
C ALA A 547 -9.72 9.92 -23.34
N ALA A 548 -10.67 9.93 -22.40
CA ALA A 548 -11.90 10.71 -22.51
C ALA A 548 -11.61 12.22 -22.60
N VAL A 549 -12.15 12.89 -23.63
CA VAL A 549 -11.99 14.34 -23.82
C VAL A 549 -12.59 15.12 -22.64
N GLY A 550 -11.85 16.10 -22.13
CA GLY A 550 -12.26 16.92 -20.98
C GLY A 550 -11.86 16.33 -19.62
N SER A 551 -11.40 15.08 -19.56
CA SER A 551 -10.76 14.53 -18.36
C SER A 551 -9.38 15.17 -18.11
N THR A 552 -8.87 14.93 -16.91
CA THR A 552 -7.53 15.32 -16.47
C THR A 552 -6.90 14.14 -15.77
N GLU A 553 -5.61 13.91 -16.01
CA GLU A 553 -4.78 13.02 -15.22
C GLU A 553 -3.73 13.84 -14.46
N THR A 554 -3.31 13.35 -13.30
CA THR A 554 -2.10 13.80 -12.61
C THR A 554 -1.01 12.75 -12.74
N SER A 555 0.24 13.19 -12.86
CA SER A 555 1.40 12.31 -12.71
C SER A 555 2.07 12.71 -11.41
N VAL A 556 2.16 11.78 -10.46
CA VAL A 556 2.71 12.05 -9.14
C VAL A 556 4.15 11.55 -9.13
N VAL A 557 5.10 12.49 -9.15
CA VAL A 557 6.51 12.15 -8.93
C VAL A 557 6.76 12.16 -7.43
N THR A 558 6.73 10.97 -6.83
CA THR A 558 7.11 10.78 -5.42
C THR A 558 8.60 10.53 -5.36
N LEU A 559 9.33 11.38 -4.66
CA LEU A 559 10.69 11.10 -4.22
C LEU A 559 10.63 10.49 -2.82
N THR A 560 11.07 9.25 -2.72
CA THR A 560 11.25 8.51 -1.45
C THR A 560 12.75 8.36 -1.19
N PRO A 561 13.33 9.18 -0.31
CA PRO A 561 14.66 8.92 0.23
C PRO A 561 14.62 7.63 1.05
N ALA A 562 15.66 6.81 0.96
CA ALA A 562 15.81 5.59 1.73
C ALA A 562 17.20 5.51 2.37
N GLY A 563 17.43 4.48 3.18
CA GLY A 563 18.58 4.42 4.09
C GLY A 563 18.29 5.12 5.42
N ILE A 564 19.32 5.28 6.24
CA ILE A 564 19.21 5.77 7.62
C ILE A 564 18.84 7.27 7.66
N ASN A 565 17.99 7.66 8.62
CA ASN A 565 17.52 9.04 8.82
C ASN A 565 17.09 9.72 7.51
N ALA A 566 16.37 8.96 6.68
CA ALA A 566 15.81 9.42 5.42
C ALA A 566 14.91 10.65 5.65
N PRO A 567 15.13 11.77 4.92
CA PRO A 567 14.19 12.87 4.89
C PRO A 567 12.80 12.39 4.46
N ALA A 568 11.75 13.03 4.97
CA ALA A 568 10.37 12.67 4.65
C ALA A 568 10.16 12.64 3.12
N ALA A 569 9.44 11.62 2.64
CA ALA A 569 9.12 11.50 1.24
C ALA A 569 8.39 12.77 0.75
N THR A 570 8.80 13.29 -0.39
CA THR A 570 8.22 14.50 -0.99
C THR A 570 7.56 14.15 -2.31
N THR A 571 6.44 14.82 -2.62
CA THR A 571 5.65 14.59 -3.82
C THR A 571 5.51 15.87 -4.61
N VAL A 572 5.55 15.76 -5.93
CA VAL A 572 5.11 16.83 -6.83
C VAL A 572 4.10 16.27 -7.82
N THR A 573 3.03 17.03 -8.03
CA THR A 573 1.89 16.62 -8.86
C THR A 573 1.90 17.40 -10.16
N ASP A 574 2.38 16.75 -11.22
CA ASP A 574 2.26 17.20 -12.60
C ASP A 574 0.81 16.98 -13.09
N THR A 575 0.33 17.81 -14.03
CA THR A 575 -1.07 17.75 -14.51
C THR A 575 -1.15 17.66 -16.04
N THR A 576 -1.76 16.59 -16.55
CA THR A 576 -2.01 16.36 -17.98
C THR A 576 -3.51 16.46 -18.28
N ASN A 577 -3.90 17.42 -19.10
CA ASN A 577 -5.29 17.63 -19.48
C ASN A 577 -5.62 16.99 -20.84
N VAL A 578 -6.68 16.20 -20.92
CA VAL A 578 -7.10 15.57 -22.17
C VAL A 578 -8.00 16.51 -22.95
N ARG A 579 -7.62 16.80 -24.19
CA ARG A 579 -8.33 17.72 -25.09
C ARG A 579 -8.52 17.09 -26.46
N GLY A 580 -9.62 17.37 -27.12
CA GLY A 580 -9.95 16.75 -28.40
C GLY A 580 -11.30 17.22 -28.90
N LEU A 581 -12.08 16.33 -29.51
CA LEU A 581 -13.42 16.65 -29.97
C LEU A 581 -14.47 16.37 -28.88
N THR A 582 -15.34 17.34 -28.61
CA THR A 582 -16.63 17.09 -27.96
C THR A 582 -17.75 17.09 -29.00
N LEU A 583 -18.68 16.14 -28.91
CA LEU A 583 -19.80 15.99 -29.84
C LEU A 583 -21.14 16.11 -29.10
N VAL A 584 -21.85 17.22 -29.32
CA VAL A 584 -23.17 17.47 -28.71
C VAL A 584 -24.26 17.24 -29.74
N LYS A 585 -25.15 16.28 -29.49
CA LYS A 585 -26.37 16.06 -30.29
C LYS A 585 -27.56 16.65 -29.54
N SER A 586 -28.13 17.68 -30.14
CA SER A 586 -29.33 18.36 -29.65
C SER A 586 -30.49 18.13 -30.61
N GLN A 587 -31.71 18.14 -30.06
CA GLN A 587 -32.95 17.86 -30.79
C GLN A 587 -34.00 18.95 -30.57
N ALA A 588 -34.76 19.27 -31.61
CA ALA A 588 -35.89 20.19 -31.58
C ALA A 588 -37.10 19.55 -32.28
N LEU A 589 -38.30 19.72 -31.73
CA LEU A 589 -39.54 19.22 -32.33
C LEU A 589 -40.03 20.19 -33.42
N ASP A 590 -39.88 19.82 -34.68
CA ASP A 590 -40.46 20.52 -35.83
C ASP A 590 -41.84 19.92 -36.11
N ALA A 591 -42.82 20.31 -35.30
CA ALA A 591 -44.17 19.78 -35.33
C ALA A 591 -44.92 19.99 -36.67
N THR A 592 -44.38 20.83 -37.56
CA THR A 592 -44.90 21.10 -38.91
C THR A 592 -43.98 20.57 -40.03
N CYS A 593 -42.86 19.92 -39.70
CA CYS A 593 -41.81 19.49 -40.63
C CYS A 593 -41.24 20.62 -41.52
N SER A 594 -41.44 21.89 -41.12
CA SER A 594 -41.21 23.11 -41.89
C SER A 594 -39.75 23.49 -42.15
N SER A 595 -38.79 22.90 -41.44
CA SER A 595 -37.33 23.21 -41.49
C SER A 595 -36.88 24.51 -40.84
N THR A 596 -37.76 25.30 -40.19
CA THR A 596 -37.37 26.56 -39.55
C THR A 596 -37.65 26.51 -38.05
N VAL A 597 -36.61 26.26 -37.25
CA VAL A 597 -36.66 26.33 -35.78
C VAL A 597 -35.52 27.23 -35.27
N ALA A 598 -35.79 28.08 -34.27
CA ALA A 598 -34.79 29.00 -33.76
C ALA A 598 -33.67 28.24 -33.01
N ALA A 599 -32.44 28.76 -33.04
CA ALA A 599 -31.27 28.08 -32.46
C ALA A 599 -31.39 27.73 -30.96
N SER A 600 -32.24 28.46 -30.23
CA SER A 600 -32.60 28.26 -28.82
C SER A 600 -33.61 27.13 -28.54
N THR A 601 -34.24 26.55 -29.57
CA THR A 601 -35.24 25.47 -29.43
C THR A 601 -34.64 24.07 -29.30
N PHE A 602 -33.33 23.93 -29.48
CA PHE A 602 -32.61 22.68 -29.45
C PHE A 602 -32.22 22.29 -28.02
N ILE A 603 -32.68 21.12 -27.57
CA ILE A 603 -32.49 20.58 -26.22
C ILE A 603 -31.81 19.20 -26.26
N GLN A 604 -31.25 18.76 -25.13
CA GLN A 604 -30.53 17.47 -25.01
C GLN A 604 -31.29 16.42 -24.18
N THR A 605 -32.39 16.80 -23.52
CA THR A 605 -33.23 15.88 -22.74
C THR A 605 -34.04 14.95 -23.63
N ALA A 606 -34.62 13.91 -23.04
CA ALA A 606 -35.71 13.16 -23.68
C ALA A 606 -36.84 14.10 -24.13
N ILE A 607 -37.52 13.73 -25.22
CA ILE A 607 -38.71 14.42 -25.74
C ILE A 607 -39.81 13.41 -26.04
N ASP A 608 -41.04 13.72 -25.64
CA ASP A 608 -42.22 12.93 -25.97
C ASP A 608 -42.68 13.24 -27.40
N ALA A 609 -42.08 12.58 -28.38
CA ALA A 609 -42.42 12.76 -29.80
C ALA A 609 -43.56 11.81 -30.22
N LYS A 610 -44.62 12.38 -30.81
CA LYS A 610 -45.75 11.60 -31.35
C LYS A 610 -45.45 11.10 -32.77
N PRO A 611 -46.13 10.03 -33.24
CA PRO A 611 -46.17 9.67 -34.65
C PRO A 611 -46.39 10.84 -35.60
N ASP A 612 -45.82 10.72 -36.79
CA ASP A 612 -45.87 11.69 -37.89
C ASP A 612 -45.26 13.09 -37.64
N GLN A 613 -44.83 13.42 -36.42
CA GLN A 613 -44.09 14.66 -36.15
C GLN A 613 -42.63 14.57 -36.63
N CYS A 614 -42.01 15.70 -36.99
CA CYS A 614 -40.59 15.76 -37.28
C CYS A 614 -39.74 16.15 -36.06
N VAL A 615 -38.54 15.58 -35.97
CA VAL A 615 -37.48 15.99 -35.03
C VAL A 615 -36.27 16.45 -35.84
N ILE A 616 -35.80 17.67 -35.60
CA ILE A 616 -34.56 18.19 -36.18
C ILE A 616 -33.42 17.89 -35.22
N TYR A 617 -32.37 17.27 -35.71
CA TYR A 617 -31.12 17.10 -34.98
C TYR A 617 -30.09 18.14 -35.41
N ARG A 618 -29.42 18.73 -34.42
CA ARG A 618 -28.21 19.55 -34.60
C ARG A 618 -27.08 18.90 -33.81
N ILE A 619 -26.05 18.45 -34.54
CA ILE A 619 -24.83 17.88 -34.01
C ILE A 619 -23.73 18.94 -34.11
N GLN A 620 -23.09 19.27 -32.98
CA GLN A 620 -22.01 20.24 -32.91
C GLN A 620 -20.73 19.57 -32.42
N ALA A 621 -19.63 19.81 -33.13
CA ALA A 621 -18.36 19.15 -32.96
C ALA A 621 -17.29 20.21 -32.64
N THR A 622 -16.75 20.21 -31.41
CA THR A 622 -15.92 21.31 -30.89
C THR A 622 -14.53 20.81 -30.49
N ASN A 623 -13.47 21.47 -30.98
CA ASN A 623 -12.10 21.28 -30.48
C ASN A 623 -11.96 21.97 -29.12
N THR A 624 -11.62 21.22 -28.07
CA THR A 624 -11.52 21.74 -26.70
C THR A 624 -10.11 22.19 -26.30
N SER A 625 -9.12 22.11 -27.18
CA SER A 625 -7.72 22.39 -26.83
C SER A 625 -7.41 23.89 -26.75
N SER A 626 -6.50 24.27 -25.85
CA SER A 626 -6.18 25.68 -25.58
C SER A 626 -5.36 26.33 -26.70
N ALA A 627 -5.42 27.65 -26.81
CA ALA A 627 -4.60 28.38 -27.79
C ALA A 627 -3.09 28.37 -27.50
N ALA A 628 -2.66 27.99 -26.28
CA ALA A 628 -1.26 28.05 -25.85
C ALA A 628 -0.56 26.67 -25.77
N LEU A 629 -1.32 25.58 -25.59
CA LEU A 629 -0.82 24.21 -25.46
C LEU A 629 -1.51 23.21 -26.41
N GLY A 630 -2.53 23.65 -27.16
CA GLY A 630 -3.41 22.81 -27.96
C GLY A 630 -2.97 22.56 -29.41
N PHE A 631 -3.88 21.98 -30.19
CA PHE A 631 -3.59 21.37 -31.49
C PHE A 631 -4.81 21.36 -32.42
N ASN A 632 -4.57 21.28 -33.73
CA ASN A 632 -5.63 21.20 -34.75
C ASN A 632 -6.22 19.79 -34.84
N LEU A 633 -7.54 19.70 -35.05
CA LEU A 633 -8.24 18.47 -35.46
C LEU A 633 -8.42 18.48 -36.98
N ASN A 634 -8.12 17.36 -37.63
CA ASN A 634 -8.16 17.23 -39.09
C ASN A 634 -9.04 16.04 -39.49
N ASP A 635 -9.36 15.94 -40.78
CA ASP A 635 -10.12 14.83 -41.38
C ASP A 635 -11.47 14.53 -40.70
N LEU A 636 -12.01 15.50 -39.97
CA LEU A 636 -13.17 15.31 -39.11
C LEU A 636 -14.40 14.99 -39.98
N THR A 637 -15.08 13.89 -39.63
CA THR A 637 -16.33 13.45 -40.23
C THR A 637 -17.35 13.21 -39.12
N ILE A 638 -18.53 13.82 -39.26
CA ILE A 638 -19.69 13.63 -38.38
C ILE A 638 -20.67 12.68 -39.09
N SER A 639 -21.26 11.74 -38.34
CA SER A 639 -22.14 10.68 -38.83
C SER A 639 -23.34 10.44 -37.89
N ASP A 640 -24.48 10.05 -38.45
CA ASP A 640 -25.66 9.62 -37.70
C ASP A 640 -26.29 8.42 -38.39
N LEU A 641 -26.28 7.25 -37.73
CA LEU A 641 -26.71 5.99 -38.36
C LEU A 641 -28.24 5.90 -38.41
N LEU A 642 -28.77 5.56 -39.58
CA LEU A 642 -30.22 5.39 -39.77
C LEU A 642 -30.78 4.33 -38.80
N SER A 643 -30.01 3.28 -38.46
CA SER A 643 -30.38 2.24 -37.49
C SER A 643 -30.83 2.78 -36.12
N ASN A 644 -30.28 3.92 -35.70
CA ASN A 644 -30.50 4.49 -34.37
C ASN A 644 -31.90 5.09 -34.20
N PHE A 645 -32.64 5.25 -35.31
CA PHE A 645 -34.02 5.71 -35.32
C PHE A 645 -34.92 4.96 -36.31
N SER A 646 -34.40 4.19 -37.27
CA SER A 646 -35.17 3.61 -38.39
C SER A 646 -36.23 2.58 -37.96
N ALA A 647 -36.06 1.92 -36.82
CA ALA A 647 -37.09 1.08 -36.21
C ALA A 647 -38.33 1.89 -35.76
N GLY A 648 -38.22 3.22 -35.62
CA GLY A 648 -39.26 4.07 -35.05
C GLY A 648 -39.45 5.45 -35.68
N ALA A 649 -38.74 5.76 -36.78
CA ALA A 649 -38.78 7.01 -37.55
C ALA A 649 -38.19 6.80 -38.96
N ASP A 650 -38.35 7.80 -39.84
CA ASP A 650 -37.73 7.87 -41.18
C ASP A 650 -36.95 9.18 -41.38
N LEU A 651 -35.96 9.18 -42.27
CA LEU A 651 -35.16 10.36 -42.61
C LEU A 651 -35.90 11.27 -43.60
N VAL A 652 -35.87 12.59 -43.37
CA VAL A 652 -36.39 13.57 -44.34
C VAL A 652 -35.33 13.84 -45.42
N ALA A 653 -35.65 13.50 -46.67
CA ALA A 653 -34.77 13.69 -47.83
C ALA A 653 -34.32 15.15 -48.00
N GLY A 654 -33.07 15.35 -48.44
CA GLY A 654 -32.49 16.67 -48.69
C GLY A 654 -32.26 17.56 -47.46
N SER A 655 -32.49 17.04 -46.24
CA SER A 655 -32.34 17.81 -45.00
C SER A 655 -30.91 18.04 -44.45
N PRO A 656 -29.86 17.27 -44.81
CA PRO A 656 -28.51 17.51 -44.27
C PRO A 656 -27.84 18.81 -44.72
N ALA A 657 -27.23 19.55 -43.77
CA ALA A 657 -26.45 20.75 -44.02
C ALA A 657 -25.30 20.93 -43.00
N THR A 658 -24.25 21.66 -43.38
CA THR A 658 -22.97 21.77 -42.63
C THR A 658 -22.46 23.22 -42.51
N SER A 659 -21.70 23.52 -41.44
CA SER A 659 -21.04 24.81 -41.22
C SER A 659 -19.86 24.74 -40.23
N ALA A 660 -19.01 25.76 -40.16
CA ALA A 660 -17.91 25.86 -39.18
C ALA A 660 -17.58 27.31 -38.76
N THR A 661 -16.80 27.47 -37.69
CA THR A 661 -16.30 28.77 -37.19
C THR A 661 -15.19 29.38 -38.04
N ALA A 662 -14.90 30.67 -37.82
CA ALA A 662 -13.74 31.34 -38.41
C ALA A 662 -12.42 30.57 -38.16
N SER A 663 -11.50 30.66 -39.12
CA SER A 663 -10.23 29.90 -39.15
C SER A 663 -10.37 28.37 -39.08
N SER A 664 -11.58 27.83 -39.26
CA SER A 664 -11.87 26.40 -39.38
C SER A 664 -12.50 26.10 -40.74
N THR A 665 -12.33 24.88 -41.25
CA THR A 665 -12.89 24.42 -42.53
C THR A 665 -14.21 23.70 -42.30
N ALA A 666 -15.26 24.12 -43.01
CA ALA A 666 -16.57 23.46 -42.98
C ALA A 666 -16.59 22.22 -43.90
N GLY A 667 -17.17 21.12 -43.40
CA GLY A 667 -17.30 19.87 -44.14
C GLY A 667 -18.45 19.81 -45.14
N ILE A 668 -18.55 18.69 -45.86
CA ILE A 668 -19.47 18.44 -46.98
C ILE A 668 -20.65 17.57 -46.52
N ALA A 669 -21.88 18.06 -46.66
CA ALA A 669 -23.11 17.34 -46.31
C ALA A 669 -23.44 16.20 -47.30
N SER A 670 -23.86 15.02 -46.81
CA SER A 670 -24.37 13.93 -47.66
C SER A 670 -25.25 12.91 -46.91
N THR A 671 -25.85 11.97 -47.66
CA THR A 671 -26.59 10.81 -47.14
C THR A 671 -26.16 9.54 -47.86
N THR A 672 -25.99 8.44 -47.12
CA THR A 672 -25.82 7.08 -47.68
C THR A 672 -27.07 6.25 -47.42
N SER A 673 -27.05 4.97 -47.81
CA SER A 673 -28.06 3.98 -47.40
C SER A 673 -28.03 3.61 -45.91
N THR A 674 -27.02 4.07 -45.15
CA THR A 674 -26.77 3.68 -43.76
C THR A 674 -26.63 4.85 -42.79
N ALA A 675 -26.23 6.04 -43.25
CA ALA A 675 -25.95 7.20 -42.41
C ALA A 675 -26.27 8.55 -43.06
N VAL A 676 -26.50 9.57 -42.22
CA VAL A 676 -26.36 11.00 -42.56
C VAL A 676 -24.94 11.44 -42.23
N LEU A 677 -24.28 12.18 -43.12
CA LEU A 677 -22.87 12.52 -43.01
C LEU A 677 -22.57 14.02 -43.20
N GLY A 678 -21.50 14.48 -42.54
CA GLY A 678 -20.75 15.69 -42.87
C GLY A 678 -19.25 15.39 -42.84
N THR A 679 -18.54 15.46 -43.97
CA THR A 679 -17.14 14.98 -44.10
C THR A 679 -16.12 16.11 -44.28
N ASN A 680 -14.84 15.86 -43.96
CA ASN A 680 -13.69 16.73 -44.24
C ASN A 680 -13.70 18.12 -43.56
N TYR A 681 -14.05 18.19 -42.27
CA TYR A 681 -13.83 19.40 -41.46
C TYR A 681 -12.37 19.50 -40.98
N THR A 682 -11.92 20.74 -40.70
CA THR A 682 -10.65 21.03 -40.00
C THR A 682 -10.92 22.06 -38.90
N LEU A 683 -10.60 21.74 -37.64
CA LEU A 683 -10.88 22.62 -36.48
C LEU A 683 -9.58 23.02 -35.76
N VAL A 684 -9.23 24.31 -35.78
CA VAL A 684 -8.20 24.90 -34.92
C VAL A 684 -8.59 24.80 -33.43
N PRO A 685 -7.66 24.99 -32.48
CA PRO A 685 -7.98 25.17 -31.06
C PRO A 685 -9.21 26.06 -30.84
N GLN A 686 -10.15 25.62 -29.99
CA GLN A 686 -11.45 26.26 -29.73
C GLN A 686 -12.42 26.39 -30.94
N GLY A 687 -12.11 25.79 -32.10
CA GLY A 687 -12.98 25.79 -33.28
C GLY A 687 -14.17 24.83 -33.20
N VAL A 688 -15.25 25.13 -33.93
CA VAL A 688 -16.51 24.37 -33.95
C VAL A 688 -16.97 24.07 -35.38
N GLY A 689 -17.33 22.81 -35.65
CA GLY A 689 -18.09 22.36 -36.82
C GLY A 689 -19.52 21.97 -36.45
N THR A 690 -20.46 21.99 -37.40
CA THR A 690 -21.87 21.63 -37.17
C THR A 690 -22.45 20.86 -38.36
N LEU A 691 -23.29 19.87 -38.06
CA LEU A 691 -24.14 19.10 -39.00
C LEU A 691 -25.59 19.14 -38.50
N THR A 692 -26.56 19.40 -39.39
CA THR A 692 -28.00 19.39 -39.07
C THR A 692 -28.79 18.54 -40.06
N PHE A 693 -29.80 17.80 -39.60
CA PHE A 693 -30.74 17.04 -40.45
C PHE A 693 -32.08 16.78 -39.73
N LYS A 694 -33.08 16.20 -40.41
CA LYS A 694 -34.44 15.96 -39.85
C LYS A 694 -34.91 14.51 -40.00
N ILE A 695 -35.61 13.98 -39.00
CA ILE A 695 -36.35 12.71 -39.04
C ILE A 695 -37.85 12.93 -38.82
N LYS A 696 -38.70 11.94 -39.13
CA LYS A 696 -40.15 11.91 -38.90
C LYS A 696 -40.57 10.62 -38.19
N ILE A 697 -41.33 10.69 -37.09
CA ILE A 697 -41.65 9.52 -36.26
C ILE A 697 -42.65 8.56 -36.95
N LYS A 698 -42.43 7.23 -36.82
CA LYS A 698 -43.30 6.19 -37.38
C LYS A 698 -44.61 6.01 -36.60
N ASN A 699 -45.65 5.58 -37.31
CA ASN A 699 -46.99 5.33 -36.79
C ASN A 699 -47.22 3.87 -36.34
N ALA A 700 -46.20 3.02 -36.45
CA ALA A 700 -46.13 1.69 -35.86
C ALA A 700 -44.67 1.39 -35.45
N ARG A 701 -44.48 0.54 -34.43
CA ARG A 701 -43.21 0.06 -33.89
C ARG A 701 -43.38 -1.38 -33.41
#